data_AF-A0A830HKD2-F1
#
_entry.id   AF-A0A830HKD2-F1
#
_cell.length_a   1.000
_cell.length_b   1.000
_cell.length_c   1.000
_cell.angle_alpha   90.00
_cell.angle_beta   90.00
_cell.angle_gamma   90.00
#
_symmetry.space_group_name_H-M   'P 1'
#
loop_
_entity.id
_entity.type
_entity.pdbx_description
1 polymer ?
#
loop_
_entity_poly.entity_id
_entity_poly.type
_entity_poly.pdbx_seq_one_letter_code
_entity_poly.pdbx_strand_id
1 'polypeptide(L)'
;MAPVAMSSRYTLVGGPSARGDGIPLLPIQHASPSSMSSSCFFGFFSKRRSRKVLFVFLVLWVTMALSWTLSVSSRVTTSDLSTRSSSRTHRDTSSGVGSIPRDSNAFAVLGVNKNKQSSEHNIPKKQTREAQQLLPSNDGATAPTRARKLVLASHNRLFYLDVDTFEETTIHEGDGVYYGVFPGPKHETYGDTLWVVSRPHNHHPKESIERLLNVAANPPQPPGITLREVVIPSRFAHDAVLDTNHGVAYVASTEDGTVLELDANTMQLRQKHELFTRHDHVNTISPIAAADSGDSKQFWAMLHRMGKSSTLVQLDVDTKKVRASWSGFGKSSHGIVQASDARSLYVLDSGEGSLLRLSPPVQQQQQQMQETDEDGSVKPEISVLWRDPQQTFLKGVCVIDGVAYVGVSEFGTRAERARLDKTADIVAVRLSDGKQLFRRTVESRGLLNVVAAPHIDAASTYRELVNWGTAGNASPNVSPKTYLDISTKNELSRLDHSTTSDMQLDNPMLYVPAGTVPESLLAPLDNLLNEHPEYWDEFGPGQKDNARFVGRAGNIQHFKPGVATINLMFSDRAANRFFAFPFEKRFHDAVYPIMQYLLSPILGANAPLLNHACRVQLSFMSGDAKILEHVDRGAWVSKCHRLHVPLHTHDGVHFDILVSNPAIIQHLSEDADVEKAKGGKFHIVRVPTRRGEAFEINNMIKHRVRVDEPTSTTRDRVHLIIDWHETAHPYDVLVDGAECQYKGDVTECDAKLLKEHVPSTLS
;
A
#
# COMPACT_ATOMS: atom_id res chain seq x y z
N MET A 1 -15.94 -61.63 -4.19
CA MET A 1 -16.12 -61.60 -5.67
C MET A 1 -14.96 -60.82 -6.29
N ALA A 2 -14.72 -60.93 -7.59
CA ALA A 2 -13.43 -60.62 -8.19
C ALA A 2 -13.18 -59.11 -8.45
N PRO A 3 -11.94 -58.63 -8.31
CA PRO A 3 -11.46 -57.41 -8.95
C PRO A 3 -11.01 -57.70 -10.40
N VAL A 4 -11.03 -56.70 -11.27
CA VAL A 4 -10.39 -56.75 -12.59
C VAL A 4 -9.44 -55.57 -12.72
N ALA A 5 -8.19 -55.86 -13.06
CA ALA A 5 -7.20 -54.88 -13.48
C ALA A 5 -6.73 -55.23 -14.89
N MET A 6 -6.47 -54.22 -15.72
CA MET A 6 -5.67 -54.40 -16.94
C MET A 6 -4.67 -53.26 -17.08
N SER A 7 -3.49 -53.64 -17.54
CA SER A 7 -2.45 -52.72 -18.00
C SER A 7 -2.31 -52.85 -19.52
N SER A 8 -1.86 -51.79 -20.17
CA SER A 8 -1.43 -51.84 -21.57
C SER A 8 0.05 -51.42 -21.65
N ARG A 9 0.91 -52.31 -22.14
CA ARG A 9 2.31 -52.00 -22.44
C ARG A 9 2.43 -51.42 -23.85
N TYR A 10 3.37 -50.49 -24.03
CA TYR A 10 3.81 -50.06 -25.35
C TYR A 10 4.48 -51.22 -26.12
N THR A 11 4.29 -51.24 -27.45
CA THR A 11 5.04 -52.10 -28.38
C THR A 11 5.60 -51.22 -29.50
N LEU A 12 6.90 -51.30 -29.74
CA LEU A 12 7.60 -50.61 -30.83
C LEU A 12 8.07 -51.65 -31.86
N VAL A 13 7.79 -51.39 -33.14
CA VAL A 13 8.31 -52.15 -34.31
C VAL A 13 8.66 -51.15 -35.42
N GLY A 14 9.70 -51.42 -36.20
CA GLY A 14 10.29 -50.48 -37.17
C GLY A 14 9.62 -50.45 -38.57
N GLY A 15 10.19 -49.63 -39.46
CA GLY A 15 9.78 -49.51 -40.88
C GLY A 15 10.25 -50.67 -41.77
N PRO A 16 10.22 -50.51 -43.12
CA PRO A 16 11.34 -49.81 -43.76
C PRO A 16 11.03 -49.03 -45.08
N SER A 17 12.11 -48.50 -45.66
CA SER A 17 12.24 -47.73 -46.93
C SER A 17 11.72 -48.39 -48.21
N ALA A 18 11.31 -47.56 -49.20
CA ALA A 18 11.48 -47.83 -50.64
C ALA A 18 11.58 -46.52 -51.47
N ARG A 19 12.07 -46.60 -52.73
CA ARG A 19 12.23 -45.50 -53.71
C ARG A 19 11.17 -45.58 -54.83
N GLY A 20 11.00 -44.51 -55.62
CA GLY A 20 10.33 -44.55 -56.93
C GLY A 20 10.37 -43.20 -57.68
N ASP A 21 10.65 -43.22 -58.98
CA ASP A 21 10.88 -42.05 -59.85
C ASP A 21 9.68 -41.71 -60.76
N GLY A 22 9.60 -40.49 -61.34
CA GLY A 22 8.59 -40.15 -62.36
C GLY A 22 8.55 -38.68 -62.84
N ILE A 23 8.63 -38.45 -64.17
CA ILE A 23 8.77 -37.15 -64.89
C ILE A 23 8.08 -37.33 -66.27
N PRO A 24 7.15 -36.46 -66.80
CA PRO A 24 7.55 -35.14 -67.36
C PRO A 24 6.51 -33.98 -67.48
N LEU A 25 7.03 -32.75 -67.41
CA LEU A 25 6.83 -31.56 -68.29
C LEU A 25 5.47 -31.09 -68.89
N LEU A 26 5.20 -29.78 -68.70
CA LEU A 26 4.64 -28.78 -69.66
C LEU A 26 3.12 -28.86 -70.04
N PRO A 27 2.53 -27.88 -70.80
CA PRO A 27 2.28 -26.49 -70.38
C PRO A 27 0.87 -25.95 -70.79
N ILE A 28 0.52 -24.69 -70.43
CA ILE A 28 -0.42 -23.71 -71.08
C ILE A 28 -0.48 -22.48 -70.13
N GLN A 29 -0.17 -21.23 -70.49
CA GLN A 29 -0.63 -20.26 -71.52
C GLN A 29 -1.84 -19.37 -71.13
N HIS A 30 -1.61 -18.07 -71.39
CA HIS A 30 -2.37 -16.84 -71.10
C HIS A 30 -3.90 -16.83 -71.17
N ALA A 31 -4.50 -15.98 -70.31
CA ALA A 31 -5.41 -14.91 -70.76
C ALA A 31 -5.42 -13.70 -69.78
N SER A 32 -5.44 -12.48 -70.33
CA SER A 32 -5.90 -11.25 -69.66
C SER A 32 -7.13 -10.74 -70.41
N PRO A 33 -7.95 -9.82 -69.85
CA PRO A 33 -7.80 -8.43 -70.31
C PRO A 33 -8.23 -7.32 -69.32
N SER A 34 -7.83 -6.08 -69.65
CA SER A 34 -8.52 -4.79 -69.37
C SER A 34 -8.73 -4.28 -67.92
N SER A 35 -8.86 -2.98 -67.63
CA SER A 35 -8.10 -1.74 -67.99
C SER A 35 -8.96 -0.49 -67.68
N MET A 36 -8.40 0.60 -67.14
CA MET A 36 -8.79 1.99 -67.50
C MET A 36 -7.78 3.06 -66.97
N SER A 37 -7.63 4.15 -67.74
CA SER A 37 -7.09 5.52 -67.48
C SER A 37 -6.32 5.84 -66.16
N SER A 38 -5.11 6.43 -66.14
CA SER A 38 -4.65 7.74 -66.70
C SER A 38 -5.32 8.97 -66.04
N SER A 39 -4.63 9.89 -65.35
CA SER A 39 -3.68 10.92 -65.88
C SER A 39 -2.93 11.59 -64.69
N CYS A 40 -1.60 11.79 -64.65
CA CYS A 40 -0.72 12.80 -65.30
C CYS A 40 -0.59 14.19 -64.61
N PHE A 41 0.66 14.71 -64.55
CA PHE A 41 1.13 16.03 -64.06
C PHE A 41 1.04 16.29 -62.54
N PHE A 42 1.88 17.13 -61.91
CA PHE A 42 3.08 17.90 -62.37
C PHE A 42 4.14 17.89 -61.24
N GLY A 43 5.44 17.97 -61.54
CA GLY A 43 6.51 18.11 -60.54
C GLY A 43 7.29 19.42 -60.67
N PHE A 44 7.85 19.93 -59.57
CA PHE A 44 8.74 21.11 -59.58
C PHE A 44 9.85 21.06 -58.51
N PHE A 45 10.98 21.71 -58.81
CA PHE A 45 12.17 21.81 -57.97
C PHE A 45 12.04 22.81 -56.80
N SER A 46 12.74 22.55 -55.69
CA SER A 46 13.51 23.60 -55.01
C SER A 46 14.66 23.05 -54.14
N LYS A 47 15.75 23.81 -54.05
CA LYS A 47 16.87 23.65 -53.08
C LYS A 47 17.05 24.99 -52.35
N ARG A 48 17.30 25.01 -51.04
CA ARG A 48 18.49 25.67 -50.40
C ARG A 48 18.39 25.94 -48.87
N ARG A 49 19.55 25.80 -48.23
CA ARG A 49 20.17 26.65 -47.17
C ARG A 49 19.49 26.83 -45.80
N SER A 50 19.99 26.04 -44.85
CA SER A 50 20.80 26.52 -43.71
C SER A 50 20.78 28.02 -43.33
N ARG A 51 20.41 28.31 -42.07
CA ARG A 51 20.94 29.44 -41.28
C ARG A 51 21.16 29.04 -39.82
N LYS A 52 22.42 29.04 -39.37
CA LYS A 52 22.79 29.34 -37.97
C LYS A 52 23.25 30.81 -37.91
N VAL A 53 23.52 31.31 -36.70
CA VAL A 53 24.00 32.68 -36.40
C VAL A 53 22.93 33.77 -36.55
N LEU A 54 22.11 33.97 -35.50
CA LEU A 54 21.64 35.30 -35.06
C LEU A 54 21.02 35.31 -33.65
N PHE A 55 21.79 35.04 -32.58
CA PHE A 55 21.26 35.13 -31.20
C PHE A 55 22.29 35.60 -30.14
N VAL A 56 23.13 36.57 -30.51
CA VAL A 56 24.16 37.16 -29.62
C VAL A 56 23.79 38.60 -29.17
N PHE A 57 22.76 39.21 -29.74
CA PHE A 57 22.45 40.63 -29.56
C PHE A 57 21.43 40.98 -28.45
N LEU A 58 20.80 39.99 -27.79
CA LEU A 58 19.75 40.26 -26.81
C LEU A 58 20.26 40.56 -25.38
N VAL A 59 21.53 40.26 -25.09
CA VAL A 59 22.10 40.32 -23.72
C VAL A 59 22.61 41.73 -23.35
N LEU A 60 22.66 42.67 -24.31
CA LEU A 60 23.32 43.97 -24.17
C LEU A 60 22.37 45.18 -24.04
N TRP A 61 21.07 44.97 -23.78
CA TRP A 61 20.06 46.05 -23.80
C TRP A 61 19.28 46.26 -22.49
N VAL A 62 19.44 45.41 -21.48
CA VAL A 62 18.65 45.45 -20.22
C VAL A 62 19.41 46.14 -19.07
N THR A 63 20.72 46.35 -19.20
CA THR A 63 21.60 46.84 -18.11
C THR A 63 21.76 48.36 -18.03
N MET A 64 21.00 49.15 -18.80
CA MET A 64 21.11 50.63 -18.82
C MET A 64 19.77 51.37 -18.56
N ALA A 65 18.88 50.78 -17.76
CA ALA A 65 17.72 51.48 -17.20
C ALA A 65 17.92 51.74 -15.69
N LEU A 66 18.22 53.00 -15.38
CA LEU A 66 18.32 53.63 -14.06
C LEU A 66 17.13 53.23 -13.14
N SER A 67 17.25 53.06 -11.83
CA SER A 67 18.31 53.42 -10.88
C SER A 67 18.65 54.92 -10.83
N TRP A 68 17.68 55.75 -10.40
CA TRP A 68 17.91 56.97 -9.60
C TRP A 68 16.58 57.59 -9.08
N THR A 69 16.30 57.50 -7.77
CA THR A 69 16.20 58.67 -6.88
C THR A 69 15.93 58.28 -5.41
N LEU A 70 16.70 58.92 -4.52
CA LEU A 70 16.56 59.00 -3.07
C LEU A 70 15.71 60.27 -2.73
N SER A 71 15.18 60.56 -1.53
CA SER A 71 14.94 59.85 -0.25
C SER A 71 14.19 60.85 0.69
N VAL A 72 14.12 60.60 2.00
CA VAL A 72 13.85 61.55 3.11
C VAL A 72 12.39 62.00 3.32
N SER A 73 11.79 61.57 4.44
CA SER A 73 11.63 62.44 5.63
C SER A 73 11.28 61.64 6.90
N SER A 74 11.08 62.32 8.04
CA SER A 74 11.07 61.73 9.40
C SER A 74 10.21 62.52 10.40
N ARG A 75 10.17 62.04 11.67
CA ARG A 75 9.52 62.58 12.90
C ARG A 75 8.08 62.08 13.10
N VAL A 76 7.69 61.41 14.21
CA VAL A 76 7.87 61.62 15.68
C VAL A 76 6.72 62.45 16.30
N THR A 77 5.97 61.81 17.22
CA THR A 77 5.42 62.41 18.46
C THR A 77 5.13 61.31 19.49
N THR A 78 4.95 61.69 20.76
CA THR A 78 5.01 60.81 21.96
C THR A 78 3.85 61.03 22.93
N SER A 79 3.34 59.96 23.55
CA SER A 79 2.71 59.90 24.90
C SER A 79 2.39 58.42 25.19
N ASP A 80 2.77 57.74 26.28
CA ASP A 80 3.19 58.07 27.66
C ASP A 80 2.04 58.28 28.68
N LEU A 81 2.28 57.86 29.94
CA LEU A 81 1.43 57.86 31.14
C LEU A 81 0.24 56.84 31.15
N SER A 82 -0.14 56.18 32.27
CA SER A 82 0.47 56.16 33.62
C SER A 82 0.00 55.00 34.56
N THR A 83 0.97 54.27 35.13
CA THR A 83 1.13 53.91 36.58
C THR A 83 0.11 53.09 37.40
N ARG A 84 0.64 52.54 38.51
CA ARG A 84 0.02 51.97 39.73
C ARG A 84 -0.50 50.51 39.62
N SER A 85 0.07 49.51 40.31
CA SER A 85 0.35 49.28 41.76
C SER A 85 -0.90 48.84 42.54
N SER A 86 -0.86 47.92 43.51
CA SER A 86 0.26 47.57 44.42
C SER A 86 0.05 46.24 45.17
N SER A 87 1.15 45.57 45.59
CA SER A 87 1.40 44.90 46.91
C SER A 87 0.30 44.05 47.62
N ARG A 88 0.61 42.94 48.33
CA ARG A 88 1.56 42.86 49.47
C ARG A 88 1.87 41.40 49.87
N THR A 89 3.12 41.14 50.30
CA THR A 89 3.61 40.43 51.52
C THR A 89 2.68 39.46 52.30
N HIS A 90 3.09 38.35 52.94
CA HIS A 90 4.38 37.83 53.49
C HIS A 90 4.23 36.27 53.64
N ARG A 91 5.06 35.39 54.24
CA ARG A 91 6.32 35.31 55.05
C ARG A 91 7.03 33.97 54.63
N ASP A 92 8.34 33.71 54.75
CA ASP A 92 9.27 33.51 55.90
C ASP A 92 8.83 32.41 56.89
N THR A 93 9.69 31.53 57.46
CA THR A 93 11.15 31.56 57.75
C THR A 93 11.86 30.18 57.77
N SER A 94 13.17 30.12 57.47
CA SER A 94 14.25 29.25 58.07
C SER A 94 14.15 27.69 57.98
N SER A 95 15.20 26.85 58.01
CA SER A 95 16.70 26.93 57.98
C SER A 95 17.28 25.49 57.89
N GLY A 96 18.53 25.17 57.52
CA GLY A 96 19.67 25.96 57.01
C GLY A 96 21.04 25.22 57.21
N VAL A 97 22.12 25.81 56.66
CA VAL A 97 23.56 25.63 57.02
C VAL A 97 24.30 24.28 56.77
N GLY A 98 25.46 24.36 56.10
CA GLY A 98 26.52 23.32 56.06
C GLY A 98 27.61 23.64 55.01
N SER A 99 28.92 23.54 55.33
CA SER A 99 29.99 24.13 54.48
C SER A 99 31.35 23.39 54.43
N ILE A 100 31.87 23.20 53.21
CA ILE A 100 33.24 23.45 52.67
C ILE A 100 34.36 23.67 53.75
N PRO A 101 35.52 22.94 53.75
CA PRO A 101 36.56 23.10 52.71
C PRO A 101 37.51 21.91 52.35
N ARG A 102 38.25 22.09 51.23
CA ARG A 102 39.67 21.79 50.87
C ARG A 102 40.50 20.71 51.65
N ASP A 103 41.54 20.05 51.10
CA ASP A 103 42.64 20.59 50.26
C ASP A 103 43.39 19.54 49.36
N SER A 104 44.57 19.88 48.82
CA SER A 104 45.30 19.23 47.71
C SER A 104 46.43 18.22 48.05
N ASN A 105 46.83 17.38 47.07
CA ASN A 105 48.22 17.00 46.66
C ASN A 105 48.20 15.81 45.66
N ALA A 106 49.23 15.39 44.91
CA ALA A 106 50.42 15.96 44.22
C ALA A 106 51.40 14.78 43.89
N PHE A 107 52.40 15.00 43.02
CA PHE A 107 53.37 14.01 42.44
C PHE A 107 52.78 13.08 41.33
N ALA A 108 53.36 12.82 40.13
CA ALA A 108 54.72 12.84 39.53
C ALA A 108 55.46 11.47 39.59
N VAL A 109 56.32 11.01 38.65
CA VAL A 109 56.88 11.56 37.38
C VAL A 109 57.54 10.43 36.50
N LEU A 110 57.99 10.74 35.25
CA LEU A 110 58.65 9.86 34.23
C LEU A 110 57.74 8.84 33.49
N GLY A 111 57.98 8.46 32.22
CA GLY A 111 58.92 8.99 31.21
C GLY A 111 59.00 8.17 29.89
N VAL A 112 59.48 8.81 28.81
CA VAL A 112 60.51 8.35 27.82
C VAL A 112 60.48 6.85 27.39
N ASN A 113 60.42 6.42 26.11
CA ASN A 113 60.99 6.96 24.86
C ASN A 113 60.29 6.43 23.56
N LYS A 114 60.24 7.30 22.55
CA LYS A 114 60.56 7.19 21.09
C LYS A 114 60.65 5.84 20.31
N ASN A 115 60.40 6.02 19.01
CA ASN A 115 60.83 5.26 17.81
C ASN A 115 60.06 3.99 17.42
N LYS A 116 60.09 3.51 16.15
CA LYS A 116 60.06 4.13 14.80
C LYS A 116 60.07 2.99 13.75
N GLN A 117 59.57 3.26 12.54
CA GLN A 117 59.93 2.59 11.26
C GLN A 117 59.57 1.10 11.03
N SER A 118 58.58 0.90 10.16
CA SER A 118 58.63 0.12 8.91
C SER A 118 59.25 -1.29 8.85
N SER A 119 58.44 -2.24 8.38
CA SER A 119 58.85 -3.20 7.34
C SER A 119 57.63 -3.59 6.48
N GLU A 120 57.89 -4.22 5.32
CA GLU A 120 56.89 -4.48 4.27
C GLU A 120 56.42 -5.94 4.23
N HIS A 121 55.35 -6.18 3.46
CA HIS A 121 55.06 -7.43 2.72
C HIS A 121 55.21 -8.78 3.46
N ASN A 122 54.08 -9.46 3.68
CA ASN A 122 53.96 -10.86 3.26
C ASN A 122 52.49 -11.31 3.11
N ILE A 123 52.22 -12.14 2.10
CA ILE A 123 50.91 -12.77 1.86
C ILE A 123 50.98 -14.24 2.29
N PRO A 124 50.06 -14.71 3.14
CA PRO A 124 49.65 -16.11 3.14
C PRO A 124 48.17 -16.26 2.76
N LYS A 125 47.90 -17.14 1.79
CA LYS A 125 46.53 -17.58 1.47
C LYS A 125 45.94 -18.28 2.70
N LYS A 126 44.71 -17.94 3.12
CA LYS A 126 43.96 -18.79 4.05
C LYS A 126 42.49 -18.97 3.60
N GLN A 127 42.11 -20.24 3.61
CA GLN A 127 40.86 -20.87 3.16
C GLN A 127 39.57 -20.05 3.30
N THR A 128 38.82 -19.95 2.21
CA THR A 128 37.40 -19.56 2.22
C THR A 128 36.54 -20.72 2.72
N ARG A 129 36.24 -20.78 4.02
CA ARG A 129 35.25 -21.73 4.58
C ARG A 129 34.79 -21.32 5.98
N GLU A 130 33.71 -20.53 6.09
CA GLU A 130 32.82 -20.40 7.27
C GLU A 130 31.74 -19.32 6.99
N ALA A 131 30.54 -19.75 6.56
CA ALA A 131 29.34 -18.89 6.39
C ALA A 131 28.03 -19.72 6.36
N GLN A 132 28.04 -20.90 6.98
CA GLN A 132 26.97 -21.90 7.06
C GLN A 132 27.39 -22.86 8.21
N GLN A 133 26.56 -23.22 9.20
CA GLN A 133 25.17 -22.87 9.52
C GLN A 133 25.05 -22.63 11.04
N LEU A 134 24.17 -21.71 11.46
CA LEU A 134 23.53 -21.73 12.78
C LEU A 134 22.07 -21.29 12.62
N LEU A 135 21.17 -22.25 12.42
CA LEU A 135 19.73 -22.08 12.59
C LEU A 135 19.32 -22.90 13.82
N PRO A 136 18.70 -22.29 14.86
CA PRO A 136 18.17 -23.06 15.97
C PRO A 136 16.91 -23.84 15.54
N SER A 137 16.82 -25.09 15.95
CA SER A 137 15.62 -25.92 15.78
C SER A 137 14.55 -25.52 16.81
N ASN A 138 13.46 -24.91 16.35
CA ASN A 138 12.30 -24.60 17.20
C ASN A 138 11.24 -25.72 17.09
N ASP A 139 11.17 -26.58 18.11
CA ASP A 139 10.00 -27.41 18.36
C ASP A 139 8.93 -26.56 19.08
N GLY A 140 7.99 -26.02 18.30
CA GLY A 140 6.95 -25.11 18.80
C GLY A 140 5.98 -24.72 17.69
N ALA A 141 5.08 -25.65 17.33
CA ALA A 141 4.19 -25.52 16.18
C ALA A 141 3.05 -24.52 16.43
N THR A 142 3.34 -23.22 16.21
CA THR A 142 2.31 -22.23 15.90
C THR A 142 1.57 -22.60 14.60
N ALA A 143 0.33 -22.12 14.43
CA ALA A 143 -0.41 -22.33 13.19
C ALA A 143 0.40 -21.81 11.99
N PRO A 144 0.49 -22.54 10.87
CA PRO A 144 1.40 -22.20 9.79
C PRO A 144 1.03 -20.84 9.17
N THR A 145 1.87 -19.84 9.44
CA THR A 145 1.81 -18.52 8.82
C THR A 145 1.75 -18.69 7.30
N ARG A 146 0.71 -18.13 6.66
CA ARG A 146 0.45 -18.34 5.23
C ARG A 146 1.66 -17.89 4.41
N ALA A 147 2.32 -18.86 3.79
CA ALA A 147 3.58 -18.71 3.07
C ALA A 147 3.56 -17.52 2.10
N ARG A 148 4.48 -16.56 2.29
CA ARG A 148 4.55 -15.34 1.49
C ARG A 148 5.29 -15.63 0.17
N LYS A 149 4.55 -16.10 -0.84
CA LYS A 149 5.14 -16.60 -2.10
C LYS A 149 5.05 -15.60 -3.26
N LEU A 150 6.17 -15.22 -3.85
CA LEU A 150 6.19 -14.56 -5.16
C LEU A 150 6.06 -15.61 -6.26
N VAL A 151 5.29 -15.33 -7.31
CA VAL A 151 5.36 -16.06 -8.58
C VAL A 151 6.40 -15.38 -9.47
N LEU A 152 7.35 -16.18 -9.95
CA LEU A 152 8.48 -15.77 -10.78
C LEU A 152 8.39 -16.48 -12.13
N ALA A 153 8.44 -15.71 -13.22
CA ALA A 153 8.37 -16.24 -14.59
C ALA A 153 9.60 -15.83 -15.40
N SER A 154 10.23 -16.78 -16.09
CA SER A 154 11.54 -16.62 -16.75
C SER A 154 11.59 -17.20 -18.17
N HIS A 155 12.77 -17.22 -18.77
CA HIS A 155 13.04 -17.82 -20.08
C HIS A 155 12.82 -19.34 -20.20
N ASN A 156 12.68 -20.09 -19.10
CA ASN A 156 12.37 -21.53 -19.17
C ASN A 156 11.59 -22.07 -17.94
N ARG A 157 11.25 -21.24 -16.95
CA ARG A 157 10.64 -21.68 -15.68
C ARG A 157 9.58 -20.69 -15.18
N LEU A 158 8.49 -21.24 -14.66
CA LEU A 158 7.49 -20.57 -13.82
C LEU A 158 7.53 -21.24 -12.45
N PHE A 159 7.75 -20.47 -11.38
CA PHE A 159 7.99 -21.02 -10.04
C PHE A 159 7.57 -20.06 -8.94
N TYR A 160 7.28 -20.59 -7.75
CA TYR A 160 7.20 -19.81 -6.53
C TYR A 160 8.61 -19.59 -5.93
N LEU A 161 8.82 -18.42 -5.35
CA LEU A 161 9.82 -18.18 -4.30
C LEU A 161 9.08 -17.80 -3.02
N ASP A 162 9.27 -18.55 -1.94
CA ASP A 162 8.87 -18.14 -0.61
C ASP A 162 9.83 -17.07 -0.08
N VAL A 163 9.33 -15.90 0.36
CA VAL A 163 10.20 -14.79 0.81
C VAL A 163 10.60 -14.86 2.29
N ASP A 164 10.09 -15.83 3.03
CA ASP A 164 10.47 -16.11 4.42
C ASP A 164 11.49 -17.25 4.51
N THR A 165 11.29 -18.34 3.75
CA THR A 165 12.19 -19.51 3.76
C THR A 165 13.23 -19.50 2.64
N PHE A 166 13.01 -18.71 1.58
CA PHE A 166 13.75 -18.77 0.30
C PHE A 166 13.72 -20.15 -0.38
N GLU A 167 12.67 -20.94 -0.14
CA GLU A 167 12.36 -22.16 -0.88
C GLU A 167 11.79 -21.82 -2.27
N GLU A 168 12.22 -22.57 -3.28
CA GLU A 168 11.75 -22.43 -4.66
C GLU A 168 10.89 -23.64 -5.09
N THR A 169 9.61 -23.41 -5.41
CA THR A 169 8.71 -24.48 -5.88
C THR A 169 8.40 -24.30 -7.37
N THR A 170 8.92 -25.16 -8.25
CA THR A 170 8.57 -25.10 -9.69
C THR A 170 7.09 -25.39 -9.91
N ILE A 171 6.42 -24.56 -10.72
CA ILE A 171 5.02 -24.70 -11.14
C ILE A 171 4.97 -25.32 -12.54
N HIS A 172 5.73 -24.74 -13.48
CA HIS A 172 5.82 -25.19 -14.87
C HIS A 172 7.22 -24.90 -15.44
N GLU A 173 7.73 -25.71 -16.36
CA GLU A 173 9.00 -25.44 -17.05
C GLU A 173 9.08 -26.10 -18.43
N GLY A 174 10.07 -25.73 -19.24
CA GLY A 174 10.39 -26.38 -20.52
C GLY A 174 9.57 -25.90 -21.73
N ASP A 175 8.33 -25.45 -21.57
CA ASP A 175 7.52 -24.84 -22.65
C ASP A 175 7.91 -23.37 -22.93
N GLY A 176 9.20 -23.11 -23.11
CA GLY A 176 9.72 -21.82 -23.58
C GLY A 176 9.69 -20.67 -22.58
N VAL A 177 9.60 -19.46 -23.12
CA VAL A 177 9.83 -18.18 -22.42
C VAL A 177 8.51 -17.67 -21.84
N TYR A 178 8.43 -17.60 -20.51
CA TYR A 178 7.24 -17.17 -19.78
C TYR A 178 7.18 -15.65 -19.55
N TYR A 179 5.97 -15.11 -19.64
CA TYR A 179 5.59 -13.71 -19.46
C TYR A 179 4.17 -13.61 -18.87
N GLY A 180 3.74 -12.41 -18.48
CA GLY A 180 2.33 -12.07 -18.22
C GLY A 180 1.53 -13.07 -17.39
N VAL A 181 1.64 -13.00 -16.06
CA VAL A 181 1.01 -13.96 -15.14
C VAL A 181 -0.18 -13.34 -14.43
N PHE A 182 -1.33 -14.02 -14.46
CA PHE A 182 -2.54 -13.61 -13.73
C PHE A 182 -3.36 -14.86 -13.28
N PRO A 183 -4.34 -14.71 -12.36
CA PRO A 183 -5.13 -15.84 -11.88
C PRO A 183 -5.95 -16.51 -12.98
N GLY A 184 -6.00 -17.84 -12.96
CA GLY A 184 -6.95 -18.63 -13.75
C GLY A 184 -8.18 -19.07 -12.94
N PRO A 185 -9.18 -19.69 -13.60
CA PRO A 185 -10.33 -20.27 -12.91
C PRO A 185 -9.88 -21.40 -11.97
N LYS A 186 -10.58 -21.61 -10.86
CA LYS A 186 -10.30 -22.77 -9.98
C LYS A 186 -10.63 -24.07 -10.71
N HIS A 187 -9.73 -25.05 -10.60
CA HIS A 187 -9.89 -26.37 -11.20
C HIS A 187 -10.18 -27.41 -10.11
N GLU A 188 -11.22 -28.23 -10.30
CA GLU A 188 -11.74 -29.17 -9.30
C GLU A 188 -10.65 -30.04 -8.64
N THR A 189 -9.74 -30.59 -9.44
CA THR A 189 -8.65 -31.49 -8.96
C THR A 189 -7.43 -30.75 -8.38
N TYR A 190 -7.19 -29.49 -8.74
CA TYR A 190 -5.90 -28.82 -8.51
C TYR A 190 -6.01 -27.50 -7.73
N GLY A 191 -7.23 -27.08 -7.39
CA GLY A 191 -7.49 -25.84 -6.67
C GLY A 191 -7.20 -24.62 -7.55
N ASP A 192 -6.29 -23.76 -7.11
CA ASP A 192 -5.95 -22.52 -7.80
C ASP A 192 -5.12 -22.79 -9.07
N THR A 193 -5.33 -21.97 -10.10
CA THR A 193 -4.61 -22.05 -11.38
C THR A 193 -4.07 -20.68 -11.77
N LEU A 194 -3.08 -20.66 -12.67
CA LEU A 194 -2.51 -19.44 -13.23
C LEU A 194 -2.67 -19.45 -14.75
N TRP A 195 -2.98 -18.30 -15.34
CA TRP A 195 -2.68 -18.04 -16.74
C TRP A 195 -1.27 -17.46 -16.86
N VAL A 196 -0.51 -17.92 -17.85
CA VAL A 196 0.83 -17.44 -18.19
C VAL A 196 0.99 -17.38 -19.71
N VAL A 197 1.65 -16.34 -20.23
CA VAL A 197 2.07 -16.28 -21.63
C VAL A 197 3.28 -17.20 -21.83
N SER A 198 3.20 -18.13 -22.78
CA SER A 198 4.30 -18.93 -23.29
C SER A 198 4.68 -18.48 -24.70
N ARG A 199 5.99 -18.30 -24.93
CA ARG A 199 6.58 -18.19 -26.28
C ARG A 199 7.62 -19.29 -26.50
N PRO A 200 7.52 -20.12 -27.55
CA PRO A 200 8.57 -21.09 -27.88
C PRO A 200 9.85 -20.44 -28.47
N HIS A 201 10.06 -19.13 -28.31
CA HIS A 201 11.19 -18.39 -28.89
C HIS A 201 11.60 -17.13 -28.09
N ASN A 202 12.90 -16.81 -28.16
CA ASN A 202 13.51 -15.57 -27.70
C ASN A 202 13.96 -14.64 -28.86
N HIS A 203 13.32 -14.78 -30.03
CA HIS A 203 13.59 -13.99 -31.23
C HIS A 203 12.31 -13.77 -32.04
N HIS A 204 12.43 -13.25 -33.27
CA HIS A 204 11.33 -12.89 -34.17
C HIS A 204 11.20 -13.89 -35.34
N PRO A 205 10.80 -15.16 -35.12
CA PRO A 205 10.48 -16.08 -36.20
C PRO A 205 9.19 -15.64 -36.91
N LYS A 206 9.03 -16.02 -38.18
CA LYS A 206 7.83 -15.69 -38.97
C LYS A 206 6.62 -16.60 -38.71
N GLU A 207 6.87 -17.77 -38.12
CA GLU A 207 5.99 -18.95 -38.17
C GLU A 207 5.84 -19.61 -36.79
N SER A 208 6.05 -18.87 -35.70
CA SER A 208 5.76 -19.36 -34.35
C SER A 208 4.28 -19.26 -33.99
N ILE A 209 3.89 -20.02 -32.97
CA ILE A 209 2.57 -19.97 -32.35
C ILE A 209 2.79 -19.66 -30.87
N GLU A 210 2.37 -18.46 -30.45
CA GLU A 210 2.41 -18.04 -29.04
C GLU A 210 1.12 -18.46 -28.33
N ARG A 211 1.20 -18.69 -27.00
CA ARG A 211 0.11 -19.29 -26.22
C ARG A 211 -0.12 -18.56 -24.91
N LEU A 212 -1.36 -18.61 -24.43
CA LEU A 212 -1.67 -18.57 -23.01
C LEU A 212 -1.84 -20.00 -22.52
N LEU A 213 -1.10 -20.37 -21.49
CA LEU A 213 -1.25 -21.65 -20.78
C LEU A 213 -2.02 -21.40 -19.48
N ASN A 214 -3.05 -22.19 -19.20
CA ASN A 214 -3.61 -22.32 -17.86
C ASN A 214 -2.93 -23.51 -17.18
N VAL A 215 -2.20 -23.25 -16.10
CA VAL A 215 -1.42 -24.25 -15.37
C VAL A 215 -1.95 -24.41 -13.95
N ALA A 216 -1.91 -25.63 -13.40
CA ALA A 216 -2.16 -25.84 -11.98
C ALA A 216 -1.15 -25.02 -11.16
N ALA A 217 -1.60 -24.18 -10.22
CA ALA A 217 -0.71 -23.32 -9.45
C ALA A 217 0.09 -24.12 -8.41
N ASN A 218 -0.55 -25.14 -7.81
CA ASN A 218 0.05 -26.05 -6.84
C ASN A 218 0.01 -27.49 -7.39
N PRO A 219 0.81 -27.83 -8.42
CA PRO A 219 0.78 -29.16 -9.01
C PRO A 219 1.34 -30.21 -8.03
N PRO A 220 0.71 -31.40 -7.89
CA PRO A 220 1.39 -32.54 -7.31
C PRO A 220 2.64 -32.90 -8.14
N GLN A 221 3.67 -33.46 -7.52
CA GLN A 221 4.90 -33.83 -8.22
C GLN A 221 4.64 -34.91 -9.29
N PRO A 222 5.19 -34.79 -10.51
CA PRO A 222 6.07 -33.71 -11.01
C PRO A 222 5.31 -32.43 -11.47
N PRO A 223 5.95 -31.26 -11.42
CA PRO A 223 5.38 -30.01 -11.94
C PRO A 223 5.23 -30.03 -13.47
N GLY A 224 4.55 -29.02 -14.03
CA GLY A 224 4.31 -28.92 -15.48
C GLY A 224 2.89 -29.30 -15.94
N ILE A 225 1.90 -29.27 -15.04
CA ILE A 225 0.51 -29.60 -15.40
C ILE A 225 -0.16 -28.40 -16.07
N THR A 226 -0.12 -28.36 -17.41
CA THR A 226 -0.99 -27.52 -18.23
C THR A 226 -2.39 -28.15 -18.32
N LEU A 227 -3.40 -27.37 -17.95
CA LEU A 227 -4.82 -27.74 -17.91
C LEU A 227 -5.56 -27.31 -19.17
N ARG A 228 -5.12 -26.19 -19.79
CA ARG A 228 -5.69 -25.64 -21.02
C ARG A 228 -4.68 -24.79 -21.75
N GLU A 229 -4.66 -24.88 -23.07
CA GLU A 229 -3.91 -23.96 -23.93
C GLU A 229 -4.86 -23.09 -24.77
N VAL A 230 -4.46 -21.85 -25.03
CA VAL A 230 -5.14 -20.95 -25.97
C VAL A 230 -4.09 -20.27 -26.86
N VAL A 231 -4.17 -20.50 -28.16
CA VAL A 231 -3.33 -19.83 -29.15
C VAL A 231 -3.72 -18.36 -29.25
N ILE A 232 -2.74 -17.47 -29.12
CA ILE A 232 -2.93 -16.01 -29.24
C ILE A 232 -2.33 -15.48 -30.56
N PRO A 233 -3.03 -14.63 -31.33
CA PRO A 233 -2.52 -14.06 -32.59
C PRO A 233 -1.56 -12.87 -32.34
N SER A 234 -0.54 -13.14 -31.54
CA SER A 234 0.62 -12.27 -31.27
C SER A 234 1.84 -12.78 -32.07
N ARG A 235 2.86 -11.93 -32.19
CA ARG A 235 4.16 -12.28 -32.81
C ARG A 235 5.35 -12.14 -31.88
N PHE A 236 5.18 -11.43 -30.77
CA PHE A 236 6.18 -11.27 -29.73
C PHE A 236 5.52 -10.80 -28.44
N ALA A 237 4.74 -11.66 -27.79
CA ALA A 237 4.00 -11.30 -26.57
C ALA A 237 4.97 -10.98 -25.42
N HIS A 238 4.85 -9.81 -24.79
CA HIS A 238 5.72 -9.38 -23.69
C HIS A 238 5.03 -9.34 -22.34
N ASP A 239 3.72 -9.22 -22.30
CA ASP A 239 2.99 -9.03 -21.06
C ASP A 239 1.53 -9.45 -21.22
N ALA A 240 0.90 -9.83 -20.11
CA ALA A 240 -0.52 -10.12 -20.04
C ALA A 240 -1.06 -9.90 -18.62
N VAL A 241 -2.22 -9.26 -18.55
CA VAL A 241 -2.84 -8.76 -17.32
C VAL A 241 -4.34 -8.96 -17.34
N LEU A 242 -4.93 -9.25 -16.18
CA LEU A 242 -6.37 -9.43 -16.02
C LEU A 242 -7.01 -8.13 -15.48
N ASP A 243 -7.83 -7.49 -16.29
CA ASP A 243 -8.70 -6.40 -15.87
C ASP A 243 -10.01 -6.99 -15.34
N THR A 244 -10.05 -7.16 -14.02
CA THR A 244 -11.19 -7.73 -13.30
C THR A 244 -12.43 -6.84 -13.32
N ASN A 245 -12.30 -5.53 -13.55
CA ASN A 245 -13.43 -4.61 -13.59
C ASN A 245 -14.25 -4.80 -14.88
N HIS A 246 -13.57 -4.92 -16.02
CA HIS A 246 -14.19 -5.04 -17.34
C HIS A 246 -14.34 -6.50 -17.82
N GLY A 247 -13.87 -7.47 -17.03
CA GLY A 247 -13.98 -8.90 -17.34
C GLY A 247 -13.17 -9.30 -18.58
N VAL A 248 -11.97 -8.73 -18.74
CA VAL A 248 -11.06 -8.99 -19.88
C VAL A 248 -9.63 -9.25 -19.44
N ALA A 249 -8.91 -10.05 -20.21
CA ALA A 249 -7.45 -10.11 -20.13
C ALA A 249 -6.84 -9.40 -21.34
N TYR A 250 -5.83 -8.57 -21.13
CA TYR A 250 -5.08 -7.92 -22.20
C TYR A 250 -3.75 -8.63 -22.41
N VAL A 251 -3.27 -8.70 -23.66
CA VAL A 251 -1.92 -9.22 -24.01
C VAL A 251 -1.19 -8.21 -24.90
N ALA A 252 0.02 -7.81 -24.51
CA ALA A 252 0.86 -6.88 -25.27
C ALA A 252 1.69 -7.62 -26.34
N SER A 253 1.32 -7.49 -27.62
CA SER A 253 2.04 -8.04 -28.78
C SER A 253 3.05 -7.00 -29.32
N THR A 254 4.29 -7.11 -28.87
CA THR A 254 5.31 -6.07 -29.05
C THR A 254 5.75 -5.85 -30.51
N GLU A 255 5.78 -6.91 -31.32
CA GLU A 255 6.36 -6.83 -32.68
C GLU A 255 5.41 -6.21 -33.71
N ASP A 256 4.10 -6.42 -33.58
CA ASP A 256 3.10 -5.72 -34.41
C ASP A 256 2.51 -4.49 -33.72
N GLY A 257 2.89 -4.21 -32.47
CA GLY A 257 2.47 -3.02 -31.72
C GLY A 257 1.02 -3.07 -31.23
N THR A 258 0.43 -4.27 -31.18
CA THR A 258 -0.99 -4.44 -30.86
C THR A 258 -1.23 -4.89 -29.42
N VAL A 259 -2.39 -4.55 -28.87
CA VAL A 259 -2.90 -5.13 -27.63
C VAL A 259 -4.08 -6.03 -27.98
N LEU A 260 -4.02 -7.31 -27.58
CA LEU A 260 -5.13 -8.24 -27.73
C LEU A 260 -6.05 -8.11 -26.51
N GLU A 261 -7.34 -7.90 -26.73
CA GLU A 261 -8.37 -7.99 -25.68
C GLU A 261 -9.04 -9.36 -25.75
N LEU A 262 -8.92 -10.13 -24.68
CA LEU A 262 -9.47 -11.47 -24.52
C LEU A 262 -10.59 -11.45 -23.47
N ASP A 263 -11.57 -12.32 -23.63
CA ASP A 263 -12.60 -12.58 -22.62
C ASP A 263 -12.00 -13.26 -21.38
N ALA A 264 -12.22 -12.74 -20.16
CA ALA A 264 -11.55 -13.23 -18.95
C ALA A 264 -11.91 -14.69 -18.57
N ASN A 265 -13.06 -15.21 -18.99
CA ASN A 265 -13.50 -16.57 -18.64
C ASN A 265 -13.06 -17.59 -19.69
N THR A 266 -13.19 -17.23 -20.97
CA THR A 266 -12.97 -18.13 -22.11
C THR A 266 -11.61 -17.95 -22.77
N MET A 267 -10.87 -16.86 -22.49
CA MET A 267 -9.65 -16.43 -23.20
C MET A 267 -9.82 -16.28 -24.72
N GLN A 268 -11.06 -16.22 -25.24
CA GLN A 268 -11.30 -15.97 -26.65
C GLN A 268 -11.01 -14.50 -26.98
N LEU A 269 -10.40 -14.26 -28.15
CA LEU A 269 -10.14 -12.91 -28.64
C LEU A 269 -11.46 -12.17 -28.88
N ARG A 270 -11.70 -11.11 -28.10
CA ARG A 270 -12.78 -10.14 -28.33
C ARG A 270 -12.39 -9.12 -29.39
N GLN A 271 -11.21 -8.51 -29.25
CA GLN A 271 -10.74 -7.45 -30.14
C GLN A 271 -9.20 -7.42 -30.26
N LYS A 272 -8.69 -7.02 -31.44
CA LYS A 272 -7.28 -6.69 -31.64
C LYS A 272 -7.15 -5.18 -31.77
N HIS A 273 -6.43 -4.56 -30.84
CA HIS A 273 -6.25 -3.11 -30.78
C HIS A 273 -4.91 -2.72 -31.40
N GLU A 274 -4.96 -2.24 -32.64
CA GLU A 274 -3.84 -1.58 -33.32
C GLU A 274 -3.67 -0.16 -32.74
N LEU A 275 -2.66 0.01 -31.89
CA LEU A 275 -2.48 1.18 -31.02
C LEU A 275 -1.06 1.76 -31.08
N PHE A 276 -0.06 0.90 -31.24
CA PHE A 276 1.36 1.25 -31.26
C PHE A 276 2.01 0.65 -32.50
N THR A 277 3.28 1.00 -32.74
CA THR A 277 4.09 0.39 -33.79
C THR A 277 5.20 -0.49 -33.21
N ARG A 278 5.83 -1.29 -34.08
CA ARG A 278 7.07 -2.03 -33.77
C ARG A 278 8.21 -1.15 -33.22
N HIS A 279 8.22 0.15 -33.53
CA HIS A 279 9.24 1.08 -33.04
C HIS A 279 8.99 1.53 -31.61
N ASP A 280 7.73 1.64 -31.19
CA ASP A 280 7.34 2.03 -29.83
C ASP A 280 7.66 0.92 -28.83
N HIS A 281 7.52 -0.34 -29.27
CA HIS A 281 7.86 -1.53 -28.50
C HIS A 281 7.11 -1.57 -27.16
N VAL A 282 5.79 -1.74 -27.22
CA VAL A 282 4.94 -1.94 -26.04
C VAL A 282 5.40 -3.18 -25.28
N ASN A 283 5.75 -2.99 -24.00
CA ASN A 283 6.56 -3.92 -23.21
C ASN A 283 5.90 -4.36 -21.89
N THR A 284 5.05 -3.50 -21.32
CA THR A 284 4.29 -3.75 -20.09
C THR A 284 2.99 -2.94 -20.14
N ILE A 285 1.90 -3.47 -19.61
CA ILE A 285 0.59 -2.82 -19.55
C ILE A 285 -0.01 -2.90 -18.14
N SER A 286 -0.75 -1.88 -17.73
CA SER A 286 -1.27 -1.72 -16.37
C SER A 286 -2.70 -1.14 -16.40
N PRO A 287 -3.75 -1.97 -16.24
CA PRO A 287 -5.14 -1.53 -16.24
C PRO A 287 -5.45 -0.60 -15.07
N ILE A 288 -6.07 0.54 -15.37
CA ILE A 288 -6.44 1.56 -14.39
C ILE A 288 -7.68 1.11 -13.61
N ALA A 289 -7.83 1.53 -12.35
CA ALA A 289 -9.00 1.16 -11.55
C ALA A 289 -10.27 1.83 -12.09
N ALA A 290 -11.41 1.14 -12.03
CA ALA A 290 -12.71 1.71 -12.39
C ALA A 290 -13.07 2.98 -11.59
N ALA A 291 -12.51 3.14 -10.38
CA ALA A 291 -12.63 4.37 -9.59
C ALA A 291 -12.00 5.60 -10.28
N ASP A 292 -10.91 5.40 -11.04
CA ASP A 292 -10.15 6.46 -11.71
C ASP A 292 -10.50 6.58 -13.20
N SER A 293 -10.95 5.50 -13.85
CA SER A 293 -11.34 5.45 -15.26
C SER A 293 -12.85 5.61 -15.51
N GLY A 294 -13.69 5.46 -14.49
CA GLY A 294 -15.11 5.18 -14.66
C GLY A 294 -15.33 3.91 -15.51
N ASP A 295 -16.47 3.86 -16.21
CA ASP A 295 -16.86 2.74 -17.10
C ASP A 295 -16.00 2.60 -18.37
N SER A 296 -14.94 3.41 -18.54
CA SER A 296 -14.08 3.37 -19.72
C SER A 296 -12.87 2.45 -19.50
N LYS A 297 -12.57 1.57 -20.46
CA LYS A 297 -11.37 0.74 -20.41
C LYS A 297 -10.14 1.63 -20.61
N GLN A 298 -9.31 1.74 -19.57
CA GLN A 298 -8.04 2.47 -19.65
C GLN A 298 -6.87 1.66 -19.12
N PHE A 299 -5.70 1.82 -19.73
CA PHE A 299 -4.44 1.30 -19.20
C PHE A 299 -3.28 2.28 -19.41
N TRP A 300 -2.27 2.15 -18.56
CA TRP A 300 -0.93 2.62 -18.85
C TRP A 300 -0.18 1.58 -19.69
N ALA A 301 0.61 2.03 -20.68
CA ALA A 301 1.48 1.18 -21.49
C ALA A 301 2.92 1.72 -21.52
N MET A 302 3.89 0.83 -21.27
CA MET A 302 5.32 1.14 -21.30
C MET A 302 5.87 0.92 -22.71
N LEU A 303 6.28 2.00 -23.36
CA LEU A 303 6.90 2.00 -24.68
C LEU A 303 8.43 2.09 -24.51
N HIS A 304 9.12 0.96 -24.71
CA HIS A 304 10.59 0.89 -24.52
C HIS A 304 11.35 1.68 -25.59
N ARG A 305 10.77 1.89 -26.78
CA ARG A 305 11.36 2.68 -27.88
C ARG A 305 12.77 2.21 -28.31
N MET A 306 13.05 0.91 -28.20
CA MET A 306 14.25 0.23 -28.70
C MET A 306 15.59 0.86 -28.25
N GLY A 307 15.71 1.14 -26.95
CA GLY A 307 16.95 1.68 -26.34
C GLY A 307 17.02 3.21 -26.25
N LYS A 308 15.99 3.93 -26.71
CA LYS A 308 15.81 5.35 -26.37
C LYS A 308 15.32 5.51 -24.92
N SER A 309 15.14 6.76 -24.48
CA SER A 309 14.35 7.02 -23.27
C SER A 309 12.93 6.50 -23.49
N SER A 310 12.38 5.88 -22.45
CA SER A 310 11.08 5.19 -22.53
C SER A 310 9.93 6.18 -22.36
N THR A 311 8.73 5.74 -22.71
CA THR A 311 7.54 6.60 -22.69
C THR A 311 6.37 5.82 -22.12
N LEU A 312 5.66 6.42 -21.18
CA LEU A 312 4.46 5.87 -20.56
C LEU A 312 3.26 6.57 -21.17
N VAL A 313 2.33 5.82 -21.76
CA VAL A 313 1.11 6.38 -22.33
C VAL A 313 -0.11 5.84 -21.59
N GLN A 314 -0.94 6.74 -21.07
CA GLN A 314 -2.28 6.42 -20.61
C GLN A 314 -3.19 6.42 -21.82
N LEU A 315 -3.80 5.27 -22.11
CA LEU A 315 -4.68 5.08 -23.26
C LEU A 315 -6.09 4.74 -22.80
N ASP A 316 -7.05 5.44 -23.38
CA ASP A 316 -8.46 5.03 -23.43
C ASP A 316 -8.66 4.09 -24.62
N VAL A 317 -9.00 2.84 -24.33
CA VAL A 317 -9.00 1.72 -25.28
C VAL A 317 -10.17 1.81 -26.25
N ASP A 318 -11.36 2.14 -25.73
CA ASP A 318 -12.60 2.17 -26.50
C ASP A 318 -12.62 3.35 -27.50
N THR A 319 -12.06 4.51 -27.14
CA THR A 319 -11.92 5.67 -28.04
C THR A 319 -10.57 5.73 -28.78
N LYS A 320 -9.62 4.86 -28.41
CA LYS A 320 -8.21 4.83 -28.88
C LYS A 320 -7.47 6.15 -28.68
N LYS A 321 -7.79 6.91 -27.63
CA LYS A 321 -7.19 8.23 -27.34
C LYS A 321 -6.13 8.13 -26.26
N VAL A 322 -4.95 8.67 -26.53
CA VAL A 322 -3.96 8.97 -25.50
C VAL A 322 -4.53 10.07 -24.60
N ARG A 323 -4.64 9.78 -23.29
CA ARG A 323 -5.12 10.71 -22.26
C ARG A 323 -3.97 11.47 -21.60
N ALA A 324 -2.84 10.79 -21.40
CA ALA A 324 -1.58 11.36 -20.91
C ALA A 324 -0.39 10.63 -21.55
N SER A 325 0.73 11.31 -21.68
CA SER A 325 2.00 10.74 -22.16
C SER A 325 3.16 11.31 -21.34
N TRP A 326 3.95 10.44 -20.72
CA TRP A 326 5.10 10.78 -19.89
C TRP A 326 6.41 10.29 -20.52
N SER A 327 7.46 11.08 -20.40
CA SER A 327 8.76 10.87 -21.05
C SER A 327 9.93 11.25 -20.15
N GLY A 328 11.17 11.17 -20.68
CA GLY A 328 12.36 11.66 -20.00
C GLY A 328 12.79 10.87 -18.77
N PHE A 329 12.15 9.72 -18.51
CA PHE A 329 12.50 8.78 -17.46
C PHE A 329 13.16 7.52 -18.05
N GLY A 330 14.31 7.16 -17.47
CA GLY A 330 15.04 5.92 -17.75
C GLY A 330 15.40 5.60 -19.20
N LYS A 331 15.95 4.40 -19.38
CA LYS A 331 16.32 3.81 -20.68
C LYS A 331 15.92 2.34 -20.69
N SER A 332 15.15 1.93 -21.70
CA SER A 332 14.65 0.55 -21.81
C SER A 332 13.85 0.10 -20.59
N SER A 333 12.95 0.94 -20.10
CA SER A 333 12.21 0.71 -18.87
C SER A 333 11.24 -0.49 -18.97
N HIS A 334 11.01 -1.16 -17.85
CA HIS A 334 10.13 -2.33 -17.69
C HIS A 334 9.29 -2.19 -16.42
N GLY A 335 8.12 -2.84 -16.38
CA GLY A 335 7.27 -2.82 -15.18
C GLY A 335 6.49 -1.51 -15.03
N ILE A 336 5.24 -1.62 -14.60
CA ILE A 336 4.39 -0.50 -14.21
C ILE A 336 3.55 -0.98 -13.03
N VAL A 337 3.79 -0.47 -11.84
CA VAL A 337 2.94 -0.75 -10.68
C VAL A 337 2.34 0.55 -10.18
N GLN A 338 1.02 0.69 -10.28
CA GLN A 338 0.28 1.82 -9.72
C GLN A 338 0.46 1.87 -8.21
N ALA A 339 0.86 3.01 -7.67
CA ALA A 339 1.01 3.20 -6.24
C ALA A 339 -0.36 3.33 -5.54
N SER A 340 -0.37 3.12 -4.22
CA SER A 340 -1.52 3.29 -3.34
C SER A 340 -2.10 4.73 -3.27
N ASP A 341 -1.43 5.72 -3.88
CA ASP A 341 -1.93 7.10 -4.05
C ASP A 341 -2.72 7.32 -5.35
N ALA A 342 -2.88 6.27 -6.18
CA ALA A 342 -3.52 6.26 -7.51
C ALA A 342 -2.95 7.25 -8.56
N ARG A 343 -1.89 7.99 -8.22
CA ARG A 343 -1.30 9.05 -9.06
C ARG A 343 0.12 8.72 -9.49
N SER A 344 0.89 8.06 -8.63
CA SER A 344 2.26 7.64 -8.89
C SER A 344 2.34 6.26 -9.55
N LEU A 345 3.38 6.06 -10.34
CA LEU A 345 3.74 4.77 -10.94
C LEU A 345 5.13 4.35 -10.50
N TYR A 346 5.29 3.14 -9.96
CA TYR A 346 6.59 2.51 -9.79
C TYR A 346 7.02 1.83 -11.09
N VAL A 347 8.24 2.13 -11.56
CA VAL A 347 8.81 1.57 -12.80
C VAL A 347 10.27 1.19 -12.61
N LEU A 348 10.76 0.25 -13.43
CA LEU A 348 12.17 -0.12 -13.46
C LEU A 348 12.88 0.59 -14.60
N ASP A 349 13.89 1.38 -14.28
CA ASP A 349 14.89 1.86 -15.25
C ASP A 349 15.96 0.77 -15.43
N SER A 350 15.63 -0.19 -16.29
CA SER A 350 16.44 -1.38 -16.57
C SER A 350 17.78 -1.07 -17.23
N GLY A 351 17.98 0.15 -17.75
CA GLY A 351 19.24 0.60 -18.34
C GLY A 351 20.24 1.14 -17.30
N GLU A 352 19.75 1.75 -16.23
CA GLU A 352 20.56 2.37 -15.16
C GLU A 352 20.43 1.63 -13.81
N GLY A 353 19.91 0.41 -13.81
CA GLY A 353 19.76 -0.44 -12.62
C GLY A 353 18.92 0.18 -11.49
N SER A 354 17.92 1.01 -11.80
CA SER A 354 17.21 1.84 -10.80
C SER A 354 15.72 1.53 -10.69
N LEU A 355 15.19 1.50 -9.45
CA LEU A 355 13.75 1.53 -9.16
C LEU A 355 13.30 2.99 -9.00
N LEU A 356 12.31 3.42 -9.78
CA LEU A 356 11.80 4.78 -9.80
C LEU A 356 10.34 4.84 -9.31
N ARG A 357 9.98 5.94 -8.66
CA ARG A 357 8.61 6.46 -8.60
C ARG A 357 8.50 7.59 -9.62
N LEU A 358 7.49 7.54 -10.46
CA LEU A 358 7.08 8.64 -11.33
C LEU A 358 5.81 9.25 -10.75
N SER A 359 5.81 10.55 -10.50
CA SER A 359 4.62 11.29 -10.03
C SER A 359 4.16 12.27 -11.11
N PRO A 360 2.86 12.63 -11.17
CA PRO A 360 2.39 13.65 -12.10
C PRO A 360 3.09 14.98 -11.82
N PRO A 361 3.44 15.78 -12.85
CA PRO A 361 4.12 17.06 -12.64
C PRO A 361 3.26 18.00 -11.78
N VAL A 362 3.86 18.53 -10.71
CA VAL A 362 3.19 19.41 -9.75
C VAL A 362 2.59 20.62 -10.47
N GLN A 363 1.28 20.85 -10.31
CA GLN A 363 0.54 21.88 -11.06
C GLN A 363 0.89 23.33 -10.66
N GLN A 364 1.82 23.53 -9.73
CA GLN A 364 2.23 24.83 -9.17
C GLN A 364 3.11 25.68 -10.12
N GLN A 365 2.78 25.75 -11.41
CA GLN A 365 3.13 26.87 -12.31
C GLN A 365 2.40 26.83 -13.68
N GLN A 366 1.09 26.54 -13.70
CA GLN A 366 0.24 26.48 -14.92
C GLN A 366 0.10 27.78 -15.78
N GLN A 367 1.03 28.74 -15.66
CA GLN A 367 1.14 29.90 -16.57
C GLN A 367 2.56 30.13 -17.13
N GLN A 368 3.56 29.33 -16.74
CA GLN A 368 4.87 29.31 -17.42
C GLN A 368 5.07 27.96 -18.08
N MET A 369 5.12 28.01 -19.42
CA MET A 369 5.41 26.92 -20.38
C MET A 369 5.73 25.56 -19.74
N GLN A 370 4.76 24.63 -19.76
CA GLN A 370 5.08 23.21 -19.62
C GLN A 370 6.01 22.82 -20.78
N GLU A 371 7.23 22.41 -20.47
CA GLU A 371 8.17 21.86 -21.45
C GLU A 371 7.65 20.49 -21.90
N THR A 372 6.89 20.47 -22.99
CA THR A 372 6.57 19.26 -23.74
C THR A 372 7.77 18.87 -24.60
N ASP A 373 8.11 17.59 -24.64
CA ASP A 373 9.08 17.04 -25.60
C ASP A 373 8.59 17.22 -27.06
N GLU A 374 9.47 16.97 -28.04
CA GLU A 374 9.16 17.08 -29.48
C GLU A 374 7.96 16.22 -29.95
N ASP A 375 7.53 15.22 -29.16
CA ASP A 375 6.37 14.37 -29.41
C ASP A 375 5.11 14.72 -28.58
N GLY A 376 5.14 15.84 -27.84
CA GLY A 376 4.02 16.33 -27.03
C GLY A 376 3.86 15.64 -25.67
N SER A 377 4.78 14.74 -25.27
CA SER A 377 4.80 14.15 -23.94
C SER A 377 5.30 15.12 -22.87
N VAL A 378 4.93 14.87 -21.62
CA VAL A 378 5.23 15.73 -20.45
C VAL A 378 6.16 15.00 -19.49
N LYS A 379 7.21 15.67 -19.03
CA LYS A 379 8.15 15.10 -18.07
C LYS A 379 7.49 14.94 -16.68
N PRO A 380 7.45 13.73 -16.08
CA PRO A 380 6.97 13.52 -14.73
C PRO A 380 8.00 13.97 -13.69
N GLU A 381 7.59 14.08 -12.43
CA GLU A 381 8.54 14.11 -11.32
C GLU A 381 9.12 12.69 -11.12
N ILE A 382 10.43 12.59 -10.88
CA ILE A 382 11.14 11.30 -10.81
C ILE A 382 11.86 11.19 -9.46
N SER A 383 11.39 10.29 -8.59
CA SER A 383 12.10 9.89 -7.37
C SER A 383 12.83 8.56 -7.61
N VAL A 384 14.15 8.53 -7.42
CA VAL A 384 14.92 7.27 -7.41
C VAL A 384 14.77 6.65 -6.02
N LEU A 385 14.04 5.54 -5.91
CA LEU A 385 13.81 4.89 -4.62
C LEU A 385 14.96 3.96 -4.24
N TRP A 386 15.55 3.28 -5.23
CA TRP A 386 16.68 2.36 -5.03
C TRP A 386 17.51 2.24 -6.30
N ARG A 387 18.79 1.89 -6.15
CA ARG A 387 19.70 1.52 -7.24
C ARG A 387 20.43 0.25 -6.90
N ASP A 388 20.53 -0.64 -7.87
CA ASP A 388 21.44 -1.78 -7.83
C ASP A 388 22.90 -1.30 -7.85
N PRO A 389 23.74 -1.65 -6.85
CA PRO A 389 25.14 -1.22 -6.81
C PRO A 389 26.01 -1.75 -7.96
N GLN A 390 25.55 -2.77 -8.69
CA GLN A 390 26.26 -3.37 -9.82
C GLN A 390 25.78 -2.82 -11.18
N GLN A 391 24.78 -1.92 -11.22
CA GLN A 391 24.13 -1.43 -12.43
C GLN A 391 23.69 -2.57 -13.38
N THR A 392 22.91 -3.52 -12.84
CA THR A 392 22.38 -4.67 -13.58
C THR A 392 21.03 -4.38 -14.27
N PHE A 393 20.57 -5.32 -15.09
CA PHE A 393 19.32 -5.22 -15.83
C PHE A 393 18.14 -5.65 -14.95
N LEU A 394 17.27 -4.70 -14.59
CA LEU A 394 16.07 -4.95 -13.78
C LEU A 394 14.88 -5.36 -14.64
N LYS A 395 14.12 -6.38 -14.25
CA LYS A 395 12.88 -6.78 -14.92
C LYS A 395 11.94 -7.59 -14.01
N GLY A 396 10.65 -7.26 -14.07
CA GLY A 396 9.63 -7.78 -13.16
C GLY A 396 9.65 -7.04 -11.82
N VAL A 397 8.50 -6.51 -11.42
CA VAL A 397 8.31 -5.81 -10.14
C VAL A 397 6.92 -6.10 -9.62
N CYS A 398 6.83 -6.43 -8.34
CA CYS A 398 5.60 -6.57 -7.57
C CYS A 398 5.75 -5.69 -6.32
N VAL A 399 4.71 -4.97 -5.90
CA VAL A 399 4.76 -4.17 -4.66
C VAL A 399 3.69 -4.68 -3.70
N ILE A 400 4.11 -5.07 -2.50
CA ILE A 400 3.24 -5.60 -1.44
C ILE A 400 3.73 -5.02 -0.11
N ASP A 401 2.84 -4.52 0.75
CA ASP A 401 3.16 -4.14 2.14
C ASP A 401 4.28 -3.07 2.21
N GLY A 402 4.24 -2.09 1.30
CA GLY A 402 5.27 -1.04 1.17
C GLY A 402 6.66 -1.55 0.75
N VAL A 403 6.76 -2.78 0.23
CA VAL A 403 8.00 -3.41 -0.25
C VAL A 403 7.88 -3.75 -1.73
N ALA A 404 8.79 -3.24 -2.55
CA ALA A 404 8.97 -3.68 -3.92
C ALA A 404 9.88 -4.92 -3.97
N TYR A 405 9.40 -5.96 -4.65
CA TYR A 405 10.15 -7.16 -4.99
C TYR A 405 10.54 -7.05 -6.46
N VAL A 406 11.83 -6.85 -6.73
CA VAL A 406 12.38 -6.54 -8.05
C VAL A 406 13.22 -7.71 -8.55
N GLY A 407 12.98 -8.12 -9.79
CA GLY A 407 13.82 -9.09 -10.48
C GLY A 407 15.08 -8.43 -11.07
N VAL A 408 16.23 -9.03 -10.82
CA VAL A 408 17.56 -8.49 -11.12
C VAL A 408 18.36 -9.51 -11.91
N SER A 409 19.04 -9.10 -12.98
CA SER A 409 19.80 -10.01 -13.84
C SER A 409 21.01 -9.33 -14.46
N GLU A 410 22.15 -10.04 -14.57
CA GLU A 410 23.29 -9.50 -15.30
C GLU A 410 22.92 -9.23 -16.76
N PHE A 411 23.44 -8.13 -17.30
CA PHE A 411 23.38 -7.83 -18.73
C PHE A 411 23.97 -8.96 -19.59
N GLY A 412 23.55 -9.00 -20.85
CA GLY A 412 24.02 -10.00 -21.83
C GLY A 412 23.23 -9.98 -23.13
N THR A 413 23.69 -10.76 -24.10
CA THR A 413 23.06 -11.01 -25.41
C THR A 413 21.76 -11.84 -25.28
N ARG A 414 21.01 -11.96 -26.38
CA ARG A 414 19.82 -12.84 -26.42
C ARG A 414 20.15 -14.32 -26.20
N ALA A 415 21.37 -14.77 -26.52
CA ALA A 415 21.82 -16.14 -26.29
C ALA A 415 22.12 -16.39 -24.81
N GLU A 416 22.88 -15.48 -24.17
CA GLU A 416 23.21 -15.60 -22.74
C GLU A 416 21.97 -15.50 -21.84
N ARG A 417 20.98 -14.67 -22.21
CA ARG A 417 19.67 -14.60 -21.54
C ARG A 417 18.85 -15.90 -21.64
N ALA A 418 19.15 -16.77 -22.61
CA ALA A 418 18.43 -18.03 -22.83
C ALA A 418 19.21 -19.27 -22.34
N ARG A 419 20.33 -19.07 -21.64
CA ARG A 419 21.09 -20.15 -21.00
C ARG A 419 20.33 -20.75 -19.82
N LEU A 420 20.20 -22.07 -19.79
CA LEU A 420 19.53 -22.80 -18.71
C LEU A 420 20.31 -22.80 -17.39
N ASP A 421 21.61 -22.52 -17.42
CA ASP A 421 22.47 -22.37 -16.24
C ASP A 421 22.57 -20.92 -15.73
N LYS A 422 21.85 -19.96 -16.35
CA LYS A 422 21.80 -18.57 -15.87
C LYS A 422 20.76 -18.40 -14.74
N THR A 423 21.20 -17.77 -13.67
CA THR A 423 20.38 -17.34 -12.52
C THR A 423 19.94 -15.88 -12.63
N ALA A 424 19.10 -15.47 -11.69
CA ALA A 424 18.69 -14.08 -11.43
C ALA A 424 18.68 -13.86 -9.91
N ASP A 425 18.64 -12.62 -9.45
CA ASP A 425 18.35 -12.31 -8.04
C ASP A 425 16.94 -11.71 -7.91
N ILE A 426 16.28 -12.00 -6.78
CA ILE A 426 15.18 -11.18 -6.26
C ILE A 426 15.74 -10.24 -5.20
N VAL A 427 15.44 -8.95 -5.32
CA VAL A 427 15.75 -7.94 -4.32
C VAL A 427 14.46 -7.40 -3.73
N ALA A 428 14.36 -7.38 -2.40
CA ALA A 428 13.29 -6.71 -1.68
C ALA A 428 13.76 -5.32 -1.23
N VAL A 429 13.00 -4.28 -1.57
CA VAL A 429 13.29 -2.87 -1.29
C VAL A 429 12.10 -2.26 -0.57
N ARG A 430 12.29 -1.75 0.66
CA ARG A 430 11.26 -0.96 1.35
C ARG A 430 11.14 0.42 0.71
N LEU A 431 9.92 0.83 0.38
CA LEU A 431 9.67 2.05 -0.40
C LEU A 431 9.73 3.35 0.43
N SER A 432 9.60 3.26 1.76
CA SER A 432 9.63 4.43 2.65
C SER A 432 11.03 5.01 2.90
N ASP A 433 12.08 4.18 2.78
CA ASP A 433 13.47 4.54 3.09
C ASP A 433 14.47 4.09 2.01
N GLY A 434 13.99 3.47 0.91
CA GLY A 434 14.82 2.90 -0.15
C GLY A 434 15.66 1.69 0.26
N LYS A 435 15.45 1.16 1.47
CA LYS A 435 16.34 0.16 2.07
C LYS A 435 16.14 -1.21 1.43
N GLN A 436 17.22 -1.75 0.88
CA GLN A 436 17.29 -3.18 0.55
C GLN A 436 17.14 -4.01 1.82
N LEU A 437 16.08 -4.83 1.87
CA LEU A 437 15.78 -5.75 2.97
C LEU A 437 16.52 -7.09 2.78
N PHE A 438 16.48 -7.65 1.58
CA PHE A 438 17.28 -8.82 1.19
C PHE A 438 17.64 -8.78 -0.31
N ARG A 439 18.61 -9.62 -0.69
CA ARG A 439 18.89 -10.04 -2.06
C ARG A 439 19.09 -11.55 -2.07
N ARG A 440 18.39 -12.26 -2.96
CA ARG A 440 18.41 -13.73 -3.03
C ARG A 440 18.53 -14.19 -4.47
N THR A 441 19.62 -14.89 -4.78
CA THR A 441 19.78 -15.60 -6.06
C THR A 441 18.80 -16.77 -6.15
N VAL A 442 18.23 -16.97 -7.35
CA VAL A 442 17.28 -18.04 -7.67
C VAL A 442 17.64 -18.76 -8.97
N GLU A 443 17.25 -20.03 -9.10
CA GLU A 443 17.44 -20.82 -10.33
C GLU A 443 16.44 -20.43 -11.43
N SER A 444 16.57 -19.20 -11.96
CA SER A 444 15.66 -18.70 -13.00
C SER A 444 15.76 -19.45 -14.33
N ARG A 445 16.84 -20.20 -14.62
CA ARG A 445 17.06 -20.93 -15.88
C ARG A 445 16.96 -20.02 -17.12
N GLY A 446 17.66 -18.89 -17.05
CA GLY A 446 17.64 -17.80 -18.02
C GLY A 446 17.19 -16.48 -17.40
N LEU A 447 16.95 -15.46 -18.24
CA LEU A 447 16.48 -14.14 -17.78
C LEU A 447 15.11 -14.24 -17.08
N LEU A 448 15.00 -13.61 -15.92
CA LEU A 448 13.74 -13.38 -15.22
C LEU A 448 12.93 -12.26 -15.90
N ASN A 449 11.62 -12.50 -16.09
CA ASN A 449 10.72 -11.62 -16.82
C ASN A 449 9.63 -10.98 -15.96
N VAL A 450 9.11 -11.72 -14.98
CA VAL A 450 7.98 -11.31 -14.13
C VAL A 450 8.28 -11.63 -12.67
N VAL A 451 7.91 -10.71 -11.79
CA VAL A 451 7.72 -10.92 -10.35
C VAL A 451 6.28 -10.53 -10.07
N ALA A 452 5.51 -11.40 -9.41
CA ALA A 452 4.07 -11.23 -9.22
C ALA A 452 3.58 -11.91 -7.94
N ALA A 453 2.32 -11.69 -7.55
CA ALA A 453 1.65 -12.45 -6.50
C ALA A 453 0.16 -12.71 -6.83
N PRO A 454 -0.15 -13.34 -7.98
CA PRO A 454 -1.52 -13.48 -8.50
C PRO A 454 -2.44 -14.24 -7.55
N HIS A 455 -1.88 -15.18 -6.79
CA HIS A 455 -2.58 -15.93 -5.75
C HIS A 455 -3.05 -15.06 -4.55
N ILE A 456 -2.66 -13.78 -4.47
CA ILE A 456 -3.18 -12.78 -3.52
C ILE A 456 -4.27 -11.95 -4.23
N ASP A 457 -3.90 -11.28 -5.31
CA ASP A 457 -4.78 -10.47 -6.14
C ASP A 457 -4.30 -10.45 -7.61
N ALA A 458 -5.25 -10.38 -8.54
CA ALA A 458 -5.00 -10.28 -9.98
C ALA A 458 -4.18 -9.04 -10.36
N ALA A 459 -4.30 -7.95 -9.59
CA ALA A 459 -3.59 -6.70 -9.81
C ALA A 459 -2.12 -6.70 -9.32
N SER A 460 -1.64 -7.78 -8.70
CA SER A 460 -0.28 -7.88 -8.12
C SER A 460 0.88 -7.60 -9.10
N THR A 461 0.68 -7.73 -10.41
CA THR A 461 1.67 -7.36 -11.44
C THR A 461 1.66 -5.87 -11.80
N TYR A 462 0.60 -5.13 -11.45
CA TYR A 462 0.34 -3.79 -11.97
C TYR A 462 -0.21 -2.75 -10.98
N ARG A 463 -0.47 -3.12 -9.72
CA ARG A 463 -0.85 -2.24 -8.60
C ARG A 463 -0.19 -2.69 -7.29
N GLU A 464 0.15 -1.73 -6.44
CA GLU A 464 0.60 -1.96 -5.06
C GLU A 464 -0.50 -2.65 -4.24
N LEU A 465 -0.14 -3.77 -3.60
CA LEU A 465 -1.00 -4.46 -2.65
C LEU A 465 -0.70 -4.00 -1.22
N VAL A 466 -1.75 -3.72 -0.46
CA VAL A 466 -1.64 -3.19 0.91
C VAL A 466 -0.97 -4.18 1.87
N ASN A 467 -1.21 -5.48 1.68
CA ASN A 467 -0.67 -6.54 2.53
C ASN A 467 -0.60 -7.87 1.77
N TRP A 468 0.02 -8.88 2.39
CA TRP A 468 0.21 -10.22 1.81
C TRP A 468 -1.06 -11.09 1.70
N GLY A 469 -2.20 -10.60 2.20
CA GLY A 469 -3.55 -11.08 1.92
C GLY A 469 -3.92 -12.48 2.44
N THR A 470 -4.99 -12.53 3.24
CA THR A 470 -5.84 -13.72 3.35
C THR A 470 -6.58 -13.95 2.03
N ALA A 471 -5.88 -14.44 0.99
CA ALA A 471 -6.41 -14.50 -0.36
C ALA A 471 -7.74 -15.26 -0.44
N GLY A 472 -8.73 -14.59 -1.03
CA GLY A 472 -10.15 -14.94 -1.03
C GLY A 472 -11.00 -13.69 -0.80
N ASN A 473 -11.61 -13.18 -1.87
CA ASN A 473 -12.32 -11.89 -1.98
C ASN A 473 -11.38 -10.66 -2.04
N ALA A 474 -11.72 -9.70 -2.90
CA ALA A 474 -10.92 -8.50 -3.14
C ALA A 474 -10.89 -7.59 -1.91
N SER A 475 -9.70 -7.15 -1.49
CA SER A 475 -9.54 -6.23 -0.35
C SER A 475 -9.46 -4.78 -0.84
N PRO A 476 -10.19 -3.83 -0.21
CA PRO A 476 -10.14 -2.41 -0.58
C PRO A 476 -8.84 -1.72 -0.14
N ASN A 477 -8.60 -0.55 -0.71
CA ASN A 477 -7.45 0.31 -0.43
C ASN A 477 -7.38 0.71 1.06
N VAL A 478 -6.20 0.58 1.66
CA VAL A 478 -5.81 1.23 2.93
C VAL A 478 -4.37 1.72 2.76
N SER A 479 -4.15 3.03 2.96
CA SER A 479 -2.87 3.71 2.68
C SER A 479 -2.02 3.84 3.96
N PRO A 480 -0.67 3.84 3.91
CA PRO A 480 0.18 3.71 5.10
C PRO A 480 0.30 4.98 5.96
N LYS A 481 -0.76 5.28 6.72
CA LYS A 481 -0.76 5.84 8.10
C LYS A 481 -2.20 5.87 8.63
N THR A 482 -2.63 4.79 9.29
CA THR A 482 -4.03 4.52 9.70
C THR A 482 -4.43 5.02 11.09
N TYR A 483 -3.56 5.76 11.79
CA TYR A 483 -3.82 6.25 13.15
C TYR A 483 -3.16 7.62 13.41
N LEU A 484 -3.67 8.34 14.42
CA LEU A 484 -3.10 9.61 14.87
C LEU A 484 -1.95 9.36 15.85
N ASP A 485 -0.74 9.75 15.44
CA ASP A 485 0.45 9.76 16.30
C ASP A 485 0.18 10.49 17.65
N ILE A 486 0.56 9.86 18.76
CA ILE A 486 0.25 10.34 20.11
C ILE A 486 0.90 11.70 20.40
N SER A 487 2.11 11.96 19.91
CA SER A 487 2.79 13.25 20.13
C SER A 487 2.05 14.39 19.42
N THR A 488 1.72 14.17 18.15
CA THR A 488 0.93 15.05 17.28
C THR A 488 -0.45 15.33 17.88
N LYS A 489 -1.14 14.28 18.34
CA LYS A 489 -2.44 14.34 19.03
C LYS A 489 -2.42 15.25 20.26
N ASN A 490 -1.35 15.16 21.06
CA ASN A 490 -1.15 16.01 22.23
C ASN A 490 -0.83 17.47 21.85
N GLU A 491 -0.03 17.71 20.81
CA GLU A 491 0.32 19.06 20.35
C GLU A 491 -0.84 19.79 19.67
N LEU A 492 -1.63 19.07 18.88
CA LEU A 492 -2.92 19.52 18.34
C LEU A 492 -3.85 20.06 19.43
N SER A 493 -4.02 19.33 20.52
CA SER A 493 -4.88 19.75 21.63
C SER A 493 -4.34 21.01 22.32
N ARG A 494 -3.01 21.12 22.50
CA ARG A 494 -2.38 22.36 23.02
C ARG A 494 -2.62 23.54 22.09
N LEU A 495 -2.54 23.34 20.77
CA LEU A 495 -2.71 24.41 19.78
C LEU A 495 -4.16 24.90 19.68
N ASP A 496 -5.15 24.01 19.79
CA ASP A 496 -6.57 24.41 19.79
C ASP A 496 -6.97 25.18 21.07
N HIS A 497 -6.32 24.89 22.19
CA HIS A 497 -6.50 25.62 23.45
C HIS A 497 -5.63 26.89 23.58
N SER A 498 -4.71 27.15 22.64
CA SER A 498 -3.84 28.33 22.69
C SER A 498 -4.44 29.54 21.96
N THR A 499 -4.11 30.73 22.46
CA THR A 499 -4.41 32.02 21.81
C THR A 499 -3.27 32.54 20.93
N THR A 500 -2.13 31.83 20.85
CA THR A 500 -0.95 32.25 20.08
C THR A 500 -0.92 31.61 18.70
N SER A 501 -0.73 32.42 17.65
CA SER A 501 -0.71 32.00 16.24
C SER A 501 0.54 31.25 15.80
N ASP A 502 1.63 31.32 16.57
CA ASP A 502 2.98 31.22 16.01
C ASP A 502 3.57 29.80 15.99
N MET A 503 2.72 28.77 16.18
CA MET A 503 3.13 27.36 16.16
C MET A 503 2.59 26.69 14.89
N GLN A 504 3.47 26.43 13.93
CA GLN A 504 3.15 25.57 12.78
C GLN A 504 3.16 24.10 13.20
N LEU A 505 2.27 23.30 12.61
CA LEU A 505 2.27 21.84 12.71
C LEU A 505 2.36 21.24 11.32
N ASP A 506 3.28 20.29 11.13
CA ASP A 506 3.40 19.56 9.89
C ASP A 506 2.28 18.49 9.80
N ASN A 507 1.20 18.85 9.09
CA ASN A 507 0.01 18.02 8.83
C ASN A 507 -0.85 17.67 10.08
N PRO A 508 -1.59 18.64 10.64
CA PRO A 508 -2.50 18.48 11.77
C PRO A 508 -3.78 17.66 11.42
N MET A 509 -3.65 16.35 11.26
CA MET A 509 -4.80 15.46 11.06
C MET A 509 -5.72 15.43 12.29
N LEU A 510 -7.01 15.71 12.10
CA LEU A 510 -8.04 15.69 13.16
C LEU A 510 -8.75 14.35 13.29
N TYR A 511 -8.87 13.63 12.17
CA TYR A 511 -9.38 12.27 12.07
C TYR A 511 -8.55 11.49 11.06
N VAL A 512 -8.56 10.16 11.16
CA VAL A 512 -7.88 9.25 10.22
C VAL A 512 -8.82 8.08 9.88
N PRO A 513 -9.10 7.80 8.60
CA PRO A 513 -9.75 6.56 8.19
C PRO A 513 -8.86 5.35 8.50
N ALA A 514 -9.40 4.37 9.23
CA ALA A 514 -8.71 3.14 9.63
C ALA A 514 -9.08 1.93 8.75
N GLY A 515 -9.77 2.15 7.63
CA GLY A 515 -10.25 1.13 6.69
C GLY A 515 -11.73 0.80 6.87
N THR A 516 -12.24 -0.14 6.07
CA THR A 516 -13.63 -0.62 6.14
C THR A 516 -13.65 -2.07 6.60
N VAL A 517 -14.20 -2.32 7.79
CA VAL A 517 -14.36 -3.67 8.35
C VAL A 517 -15.34 -4.46 7.47
N PRO A 518 -14.97 -5.64 6.93
CA PRO A 518 -15.86 -6.45 6.11
C PRO A 518 -17.12 -6.89 6.86
N GLU A 519 -18.24 -6.92 6.15
CA GLU A 519 -19.55 -7.34 6.69
C GLU A 519 -19.51 -8.73 7.34
N SER A 520 -18.68 -9.65 6.83
CA SER A 520 -18.47 -10.98 7.41
C SER A 520 -17.83 -10.97 8.81
N LEU A 521 -17.17 -9.88 9.22
CA LEU A 521 -16.68 -9.68 10.58
C LEU A 521 -17.65 -8.89 11.46
N LEU A 522 -18.55 -8.09 10.86
CA LEU A 522 -19.58 -7.33 11.57
C LEU A 522 -20.79 -8.19 11.93
N ALA A 523 -21.22 -9.07 11.02
CA ALA A 523 -22.44 -9.86 11.17
C ALA A 523 -22.50 -10.75 12.43
N PRO A 524 -21.42 -11.40 12.91
CA PRO A 524 -21.48 -12.17 14.16
C PRO A 524 -21.80 -11.30 15.38
N LEU A 525 -21.26 -10.08 15.42
CA LEU A 525 -21.49 -9.11 16.48
C LEU A 525 -22.89 -8.49 16.39
N ASP A 526 -23.37 -8.24 15.17
CA ASP A 526 -24.72 -7.74 14.92
C ASP A 526 -25.77 -8.78 15.35
N ASN A 527 -25.62 -10.04 14.94
CA ASN A 527 -26.50 -11.15 15.34
C ASN A 527 -26.55 -11.29 16.87
N LEU A 528 -25.39 -11.32 17.54
CA LEU A 528 -25.31 -11.42 19.01
C LEU A 528 -26.05 -10.28 19.73
N LEU A 529 -26.08 -9.07 19.15
CA LEU A 529 -26.77 -7.90 19.71
C LEU A 529 -28.27 -7.87 19.39
N ASN A 530 -28.70 -8.45 18.27
CA ASN A 530 -30.12 -8.59 17.90
C ASN A 530 -30.78 -9.78 18.61
N GLU A 531 -30.03 -10.85 18.90
CA GLU A 531 -30.49 -12.01 19.66
C GLU A 531 -30.63 -11.71 21.16
N HIS A 532 -29.84 -10.75 21.67
CA HIS A 532 -29.82 -10.37 23.09
C HIS A 532 -30.00 -8.84 23.33
N PRO A 533 -31.16 -8.26 22.97
CA PRO A 533 -31.44 -6.85 23.22
C PRO A 533 -31.44 -6.48 24.73
N GLU A 534 -31.60 -7.45 25.64
CA GLU A 534 -31.52 -7.24 27.08
C GLU A 534 -30.13 -6.79 27.58
N TYR A 535 -29.08 -6.96 26.77
CA TYR A 535 -27.75 -6.45 27.12
C TYR A 535 -27.64 -4.92 27.10
N TRP A 536 -28.61 -4.21 26.53
CA TRP A 536 -28.63 -2.74 26.54
C TRP A 536 -29.20 -2.12 27.83
N ASP A 537 -29.89 -2.88 28.67
CA ASP A 537 -30.35 -2.40 29.98
C ASP A 537 -29.25 -2.54 31.05
N GLU A 538 -28.55 -1.44 31.34
CA GLU A 538 -27.45 -1.36 32.32
C GLU A 538 -27.83 -1.87 33.72
N PHE A 539 -29.12 -1.79 34.09
CA PHE A 539 -29.64 -2.25 35.39
C PHE A 539 -30.54 -3.49 35.27
N GLY A 540 -30.72 -3.99 34.06
CA GLY A 540 -31.59 -5.10 33.73
C GLY A 540 -30.98 -6.48 33.99
N PRO A 541 -31.79 -7.55 33.87
CA PRO A 541 -31.33 -8.92 34.06
C PRO A 541 -30.31 -9.38 32.99
N GLY A 542 -30.18 -8.66 31.88
CA GLY A 542 -29.18 -8.93 30.84
C GLY A 542 -27.76 -8.58 31.26
N GLN A 543 -27.54 -7.45 31.94
CA GLN A 543 -26.21 -7.00 32.38
C GLN A 543 -25.81 -7.46 33.79
N LYS A 544 -26.69 -8.16 34.53
CA LYS A 544 -26.43 -8.62 35.91
C LYS A 544 -25.15 -9.48 36.05
N ASP A 545 -24.80 -10.23 35.00
CA ASP A 545 -23.63 -11.14 34.96
C ASP A 545 -22.35 -10.38 34.51
N ASN A 546 -22.45 -9.10 34.20
CA ASN A 546 -21.31 -8.25 33.84
C ASN A 546 -20.78 -7.48 35.07
N ALA A 547 -19.57 -6.96 34.97
CA ALA A 547 -19.10 -5.92 35.88
C ALA A 547 -19.65 -4.54 35.43
N ARG A 548 -19.73 -3.57 36.35
CA ARG A 548 -20.33 -2.24 36.06
C ARG A 548 -19.54 -1.07 36.66
N PHE A 549 -19.55 0.06 35.96
CA PHE A 549 -18.93 1.31 36.46
C PHE A 549 -19.95 2.22 37.13
N VAL A 550 -20.02 2.15 38.46
CA VAL A 550 -20.96 2.96 39.25
C VAL A 550 -20.58 4.45 39.24
N GLY A 551 -21.57 5.31 39.51
CA GLY A 551 -21.41 6.77 39.49
C GLY A 551 -21.36 7.41 38.09
N ARG A 552 -21.31 6.63 36.99
CA ARG A 552 -21.31 7.17 35.62
C ARG A 552 -22.67 7.66 35.13
N ALA A 553 -23.77 7.10 35.62
CA ALA A 553 -25.13 7.36 35.12
C ALA A 553 -25.48 8.86 34.99
N GLY A 554 -25.17 9.68 36.01
CA GLY A 554 -25.41 11.13 35.96
C GLY A 554 -24.58 11.86 34.89
N ASN A 555 -23.35 11.40 34.63
CA ASN A 555 -22.48 11.96 33.58
C ASN A 555 -22.91 11.50 32.18
N ILE A 556 -23.38 10.26 32.04
CA ILE A 556 -23.98 9.73 30.81
C ILE A 556 -25.26 10.53 30.50
N GLN A 557 -26.20 10.64 31.43
CA GLN A 557 -27.44 11.39 31.23
C GLN A 557 -27.20 12.89 30.93
N HIS A 558 -26.14 13.49 31.47
CA HIS A 558 -25.81 14.89 31.21
C HIS A 558 -25.20 15.14 29.82
N PHE A 559 -24.22 14.33 29.39
CA PHE A 559 -23.50 14.56 28.12
C PHE A 559 -23.99 13.71 26.95
N LYS A 560 -24.62 12.56 27.22
CA LYS A 560 -24.96 11.49 26.27
C LYS A 560 -26.36 10.90 26.60
N PRO A 561 -27.42 11.71 26.69
CA PRO A 561 -28.78 11.20 26.91
C PRO A 561 -29.21 10.26 25.78
N GLY A 562 -29.92 9.18 26.13
CA GLY A 562 -30.34 8.13 25.18
C GLY A 562 -29.23 7.17 24.76
N VAL A 563 -28.10 7.13 25.48
CA VAL A 563 -26.96 6.25 25.18
C VAL A 563 -26.82 5.16 26.26
N ALA A 564 -26.79 3.90 25.83
CA ALA A 564 -26.52 2.72 26.64
C ALA A 564 -25.17 2.09 26.24
N THR A 565 -24.50 1.40 27.17
CA THR A 565 -23.15 0.84 26.92
C THR A 565 -22.95 -0.56 27.46
N ILE A 566 -22.35 -1.44 26.65
CA ILE A 566 -21.76 -2.70 27.10
C ILE A 566 -20.25 -2.48 27.21
N ASN A 567 -19.69 -2.65 28.41
CA ASN A 567 -18.25 -2.55 28.64
C ASN A 567 -17.63 -3.95 28.57
N LEU A 568 -16.58 -4.12 27.77
CA LEU A 568 -15.85 -5.38 27.58
C LEU A 568 -14.43 -5.26 28.16
N MET A 569 -13.72 -4.19 27.83
CA MET A 569 -12.46 -3.82 28.49
C MET A 569 -12.45 -2.36 28.86
N PHE A 570 -11.71 -2.00 29.91
CA PHE A 570 -11.62 -0.63 30.41
C PHE A 570 -10.32 -0.41 31.18
N SER A 571 -9.92 0.85 31.39
CA SER A 571 -8.70 1.24 32.09
C SER A 571 -8.96 2.23 33.23
N ASP A 572 -7.99 2.36 34.13
CA ASP A 572 -7.93 3.51 35.01
C ASP A 572 -7.68 4.82 34.22
N ARG A 573 -7.97 5.99 34.82
CA ARG A 573 -7.80 7.26 34.09
C ARG A 573 -6.34 7.55 33.75
N ALA A 574 -5.43 6.94 34.51
CA ALA A 574 -4.01 6.99 34.26
C ALA A 574 -3.58 6.25 32.98
N ALA A 575 -4.37 5.28 32.50
CA ALA A 575 -3.92 4.23 31.57
C ALA A 575 -2.61 3.57 32.05
N ASN A 576 -2.67 3.06 33.29
CA ASN A 576 -1.64 2.29 33.98
C ASN A 576 -2.16 0.90 34.42
N ARG A 577 -3.48 0.72 34.57
CA ARG A 577 -4.12 -0.59 34.85
C ARG A 577 -5.31 -0.81 33.93
N PHE A 578 -5.34 -1.95 33.26
CA PHE A 578 -6.42 -2.38 32.37
C PHE A 578 -7.25 -3.48 33.06
N PHE A 579 -8.52 -3.59 32.71
CA PHE A 579 -9.51 -4.49 33.31
C PHE A 579 -10.34 -5.16 32.21
N ALA A 580 -10.40 -6.50 32.23
CA ALA A 580 -11.32 -7.27 31.40
C ALA A 580 -12.60 -7.55 32.18
N PHE A 581 -13.75 -7.23 31.57
CA PHE A 581 -15.07 -7.45 32.14
C PHE A 581 -15.55 -8.86 31.79
N PRO A 582 -16.45 -9.49 32.57
CA PRO A 582 -17.00 -10.82 32.28
C PRO A 582 -17.58 -10.95 30.86
N PHE A 583 -18.10 -9.84 30.31
CA PHE A 583 -18.64 -9.81 28.95
C PHE A 583 -17.59 -9.81 27.86
N GLU A 584 -16.31 -9.49 28.12
CA GLU A 584 -15.22 -9.68 27.15
C GLU A 584 -15.26 -11.10 26.60
N LYS A 585 -15.22 -12.10 27.49
CA LYS A 585 -15.31 -13.52 27.12
C LYS A 585 -16.63 -13.89 26.41
N ARG A 586 -17.73 -13.19 26.70
CA ARG A 586 -19.04 -13.44 26.06
C ARG A 586 -19.12 -12.86 24.63
N PHE A 587 -18.36 -11.80 24.36
CA PHE A 587 -18.32 -11.12 23.06
C PHE A 587 -17.04 -11.41 22.25
N HIS A 588 -16.08 -12.14 22.82
CA HIS A 588 -14.73 -12.36 22.28
C HIS A 588 -14.74 -12.79 20.82
N ASP A 589 -15.43 -13.89 20.50
CA ASP A 589 -15.48 -14.48 19.15
C ASP A 589 -16.09 -13.55 18.09
N ALA A 590 -16.87 -12.55 18.52
CA ALA A 590 -17.52 -11.57 17.65
C ALA A 590 -16.76 -10.24 17.55
N VAL A 591 -16.00 -9.85 18.57
CA VAL A 591 -15.29 -8.55 18.64
C VAL A 591 -13.80 -8.68 18.33
N TYR A 592 -13.16 -9.77 18.75
CA TYR A 592 -11.73 -10.00 18.54
C TYR A 592 -11.33 -10.04 17.05
N PRO A 593 -12.11 -10.65 16.12
CA PRO A 593 -11.79 -10.60 14.69
C PRO A 593 -11.79 -9.17 14.12
N ILE A 594 -12.67 -8.28 14.62
CA ILE A 594 -12.71 -6.87 14.22
C ILE A 594 -11.47 -6.13 14.75
N MET A 595 -11.11 -6.38 16.02
CA MET A 595 -9.87 -5.84 16.61
C MET A 595 -8.63 -6.32 15.85
N GLN A 596 -8.59 -7.60 15.45
CA GLN A 596 -7.48 -8.17 14.67
C GLN A 596 -7.37 -7.53 13.29
N TYR A 597 -8.48 -7.39 12.57
CA TYR A 597 -8.50 -6.72 11.26
C TYR A 597 -7.96 -5.28 11.31
N LEU A 598 -8.30 -4.52 12.35
CA LEU A 598 -7.92 -3.11 12.47
C LEU A 598 -6.54 -2.88 13.12
N LEU A 599 -6.16 -3.68 14.11
CA LEU A 599 -4.97 -3.43 14.95
C LEU A 599 -3.75 -4.26 14.57
N SER A 600 -3.91 -5.49 14.05
CA SER A 600 -2.75 -6.30 13.63
C SER A 600 -1.90 -5.69 12.52
N PRO A 601 -2.43 -4.87 11.57
CA PRO A 601 -1.59 -4.10 10.64
C PRO A 601 -0.73 -3.01 11.31
N ILE A 602 -1.08 -2.59 12.53
CA ILE A 602 -0.43 -1.50 13.27
C ILE A 602 0.55 -2.05 14.31
N LEU A 603 0.08 -2.99 15.14
CA LEU A 603 0.82 -3.58 16.27
C LEU A 603 1.61 -4.83 15.88
N GLY A 604 1.31 -5.42 14.71
CA GLY A 604 1.84 -6.70 14.25
C GLY A 604 0.83 -7.85 14.42
N ALA A 605 0.95 -8.87 13.56
CA ALA A 605 0.01 -10.00 13.48
C ALA A 605 -0.14 -10.80 14.79
N ASN A 606 0.92 -10.84 15.60
CA ASN A 606 0.99 -11.62 16.85
C ASN A 606 0.94 -10.72 18.11
N ALA A 607 0.53 -9.46 17.99
CA ALA A 607 0.41 -8.58 19.15
C ALA A 607 -0.72 -9.06 20.08
N PRO A 608 -0.55 -9.06 21.41
CA PRO A 608 -1.57 -9.49 22.36
C PRO A 608 -2.65 -8.39 22.48
N LEU A 609 -3.61 -8.36 21.55
CA LEU A 609 -4.47 -7.20 21.31
C LEU A 609 -5.27 -6.72 22.54
N LEU A 610 -5.69 -7.64 23.42
CA LEU A 610 -6.37 -7.31 24.68
C LEU A 610 -5.44 -6.54 25.64
N ASN A 611 -4.15 -6.90 25.70
CA ASN A 611 -3.14 -6.18 26.49
C ASN A 611 -2.81 -4.79 25.92
N HIS A 612 -3.11 -4.53 24.64
CA HIS A 612 -3.05 -3.18 24.06
C HIS A 612 -4.34 -2.37 24.26
N ALA A 613 -5.46 -3.00 24.64
CA ALA A 613 -6.77 -2.34 24.69
C ALA A 613 -7.02 -1.58 26.02
N CYS A 614 -6.77 -0.27 26.02
CA CYS A 614 -7.21 0.63 27.09
C CYS A 614 -8.72 0.56 27.32
N ARG A 615 -9.50 0.30 26.27
CA ARG A 615 -10.95 0.13 26.34
C ARG A 615 -11.48 -0.64 25.14
N VAL A 616 -12.51 -1.46 25.38
CA VAL A 616 -13.41 -1.96 24.35
C VAL A 616 -14.84 -1.79 24.88
N GLN A 617 -15.65 -0.97 24.22
CA GLN A 617 -17.07 -0.80 24.58
C GLN A 617 -17.97 -0.77 23.34
N LEU A 618 -19.16 -1.34 23.47
CA LEU A 618 -20.26 -1.18 22.52
C LEU A 618 -21.18 -0.08 23.04
N SER A 619 -21.60 0.83 22.16
CA SER A 619 -22.39 2.01 22.54
C SER A 619 -23.65 2.07 21.67
N PHE A 620 -24.79 1.72 22.25
CA PHE A 620 -26.11 1.90 21.66
C PHE A 620 -26.58 3.33 21.89
N MET A 621 -27.18 3.95 20.88
CA MET A 621 -27.71 5.31 20.91
C MET A 621 -29.08 5.30 20.26
N SER A 622 -30.13 5.71 20.97
CA SER A 622 -31.48 5.79 20.40
C SER A 622 -31.51 6.71 19.17
N GLY A 623 -32.49 6.56 18.29
CA GLY A 623 -32.59 7.37 17.07
C GLY A 623 -32.58 8.89 17.29
N ASP A 624 -33.06 9.36 18.45
CA ASP A 624 -33.04 10.78 18.85
C ASP A 624 -31.81 11.20 19.68
N ALA A 625 -31.03 10.25 20.21
CA ALA A 625 -29.92 10.49 21.12
C ALA A 625 -28.85 11.43 20.53
N LYS A 626 -28.26 12.25 21.39
CA LYS A 626 -27.22 13.22 21.00
C LYS A 626 -26.09 13.16 22.01
N ILE A 627 -24.86 13.12 21.51
CA ILE A 627 -23.66 13.32 22.32
C ILE A 627 -23.36 14.81 22.26
N LEU A 628 -23.53 15.51 23.38
CA LEU A 628 -23.33 16.96 23.47
C LEU A 628 -21.86 17.35 23.26
N GLU A 629 -21.62 18.65 23.09
CA GLU A 629 -20.28 19.20 22.95
C GLU A 629 -19.43 18.93 24.20
N HIS A 630 -18.41 18.09 24.06
CA HIS A 630 -17.50 17.71 25.13
C HIS A 630 -16.08 17.55 24.61
N VAL A 631 -15.13 17.43 25.55
CA VAL A 631 -13.73 17.05 25.33
C VAL A 631 -13.47 15.91 26.31
N ASP A 632 -12.94 14.78 25.86
CA ASP A 632 -12.61 13.69 26.77
C ASP A 632 -11.37 14.05 27.61
N ARG A 633 -11.32 13.59 28.87
CA ARG A 633 -10.30 13.98 29.86
C ARG A 633 -9.75 12.79 30.65
N GLY A 634 -8.48 12.89 31.04
CA GLY A 634 -7.70 11.86 31.72
C GLY A 634 -6.38 11.60 30.98
N ALA A 635 -5.40 10.97 31.64
CA ALA A 635 -4.13 10.66 30.99
C ALA A 635 -4.27 9.60 29.89
N TRP A 636 -5.29 8.74 29.98
CA TRP A 636 -5.66 7.77 28.95
C TRP A 636 -5.93 8.44 27.59
N VAL A 637 -6.53 9.64 27.52
CA VAL A 637 -6.82 10.32 26.23
C VAL A 637 -5.53 10.72 25.51
N SER A 638 -4.53 11.12 26.29
CA SER A 638 -3.19 11.56 25.85
C SER A 638 -2.19 10.42 25.67
N LYS A 639 -2.59 9.17 25.94
CA LYS A 639 -1.75 7.95 25.87
C LYS A 639 -2.32 6.88 24.93
N CYS A 640 -3.63 6.83 24.76
CA CYS A 640 -4.31 5.83 23.94
C CYS A 640 -4.86 6.48 22.66
N HIS A 641 -4.81 5.73 21.56
CA HIS A 641 -5.60 5.96 20.37
C HIS A 641 -7.08 5.68 20.63
N ARG A 642 -7.97 6.06 19.72
CA ARG A 642 -9.36 5.58 19.71
C ARG A 642 -9.87 5.35 18.30
N LEU A 643 -10.26 4.12 18.01
CA LEU A 643 -11.06 3.76 16.84
C LEU A 643 -12.56 3.76 17.18
N HIS A 644 -13.36 4.34 16.30
CA HIS A 644 -14.80 4.14 16.22
C HIS A 644 -15.11 3.23 15.02
N VAL A 645 -15.95 2.23 15.22
CA VAL A 645 -16.47 1.34 14.17
C VAL A 645 -18.00 1.39 14.24
N PRO A 646 -18.67 2.11 13.31
CA PRO A 646 -20.13 2.12 13.26
C PRO A 646 -20.64 0.75 12.81
N LEU A 647 -21.47 0.12 13.63
CA LEU A 647 -22.20 -1.11 13.28
C LEU A 647 -23.56 -0.72 12.68
N HIS A 648 -24.33 0.10 13.39
CA HIS A 648 -25.57 0.70 12.88
C HIS A 648 -25.45 2.23 12.88
N THR A 649 -25.68 2.84 11.72
CA THR A 649 -25.72 4.30 11.53
C THR A 649 -26.62 4.64 10.31
N HIS A 650 -26.89 5.92 10.07
CA HIS A 650 -27.66 6.41 8.93
C HIS A 650 -27.21 7.83 8.54
N ASP A 651 -27.49 8.26 7.30
CA ASP A 651 -26.91 9.48 6.70
C ASP A 651 -27.25 10.80 7.42
N GLY A 652 -28.27 10.80 8.28
CA GLY A 652 -28.62 11.93 9.15
C GLY A 652 -27.78 12.05 10.43
N VAL A 653 -26.78 11.19 10.62
CA VAL A 653 -25.86 11.18 11.77
C VAL A 653 -24.60 11.94 11.44
N HIS A 654 -24.29 12.96 12.23
CA HIS A 654 -23.13 13.81 12.04
C HIS A 654 -22.22 13.74 13.26
N PHE A 655 -21.04 13.15 13.06
CA PHE A 655 -19.95 13.24 14.01
C PHE A 655 -19.17 14.53 13.67
N ASP A 656 -19.36 15.56 14.50
CA ASP A 656 -18.78 16.90 14.30
C ASP A 656 -17.59 17.08 15.26
N ILE A 657 -16.40 17.36 14.73
CA ILE A 657 -15.24 17.89 15.49
C ILE A 657 -15.31 19.41 15.44
N LEU A 658 -15.16 20.08 16.58
CA LEU A 658 -15.26 21.53 16.72
C LEU A 658 -13.88 22.14 17.02
N VAL A 659 -13.31 22.78 16.01
CA VAL A 659 -11.99 23.43 16.07
C VAL A 659 -12.15 24.90 16.42
N SER A 660 -11.40 25.35 17.43
CA SER A 660 -11.31 26.73 17.91
C SER A 660 -10.31 27.53 17.11
N ASN A 661 -9.15 26.95 16.78
CA ASN A 661 -8.02 27.63 16.16
C ASN A 661 -8.03 27.50 14.61
N PRO A 662 -8.20 28.60 13.85
CA PRO A 662 -8.26 28.54 12.38
C PRO A 662 -6.99 28.02 11.70
N ALA A 663 -5.81 28.08 12.35
CA ALA A 663 -4.56 27.60 11.77
C ALA A 663 -4.59 26.09 11.51
N ILE A 664 -5.18 25.31 12.42
CA ILE A 664 -5.35 23.85 12.29
C ILE A 664 -6.11 23.48 11.00
N ILE A 665 -7.01 24.36 10.56
CA ILE A 665 -7.94 24.15 9.44
C ILE A 665 -7.27 24.42 8.10
N GLN A 666 -6.29 25.34 8.05
CA GLN A 666 -5.55 25.69 6.84
C GLN A 666 -4.71 24.53 6.28
N HIS A 667 -4.59 23.44 7.02
CA HIS A 667 -3.85 22.23 6.65
C HIS A 667 -4.74 20.98 6.51
N LEU A 668 -6.06 21.10 6.67
CA LEU A 668 -6.97 20.00 6.33
C LEU A 668 -7.06 19.87 4.80
N SER A 669 -7.32 18.66 4.31
CA SER A 669 -7.58 18.42 2.88
C SER A 669 -8.81 19.20 2.41
N GLU A 670 -8.80 19.63 1.15
CA GLU A 670 -9.92 20.38 0.54
C GLU A 670 -11.25 19.60 0.57
N ASP A 671 -11.18 18.27 0.68
CA ASP A 671 -12.32 17.35 0.82
C ASP A 671 -12.99 17.37 2.21
N ALA A 672 -12.46 18.13 3.18
CA ALA A 672 -13.05 18.22 4.52
C ALA A 672 -14.27 19.14 4.53
N ASP A 673 -15.43 18.61 4.95
CA ASP A 673 -16.65 19.38 5.18
C ASP A 673 -16.46 20.35 6.38
N VAL A 674 -16.01 21.58 6.10
CA VAL A 674 -15.75 22.63 7.11
C VAL A 674 -16.88 23.67 7.15
N GLU A 675 -17.84 23.50 8.06
CA GLU A 675 -18.91 24.46 8.33
C GLU A 675 -18.47 25.49 9.39
N LYS A 676 -18.69 26.79 9.18
CA LYS A 676 -18.53 27.79 10.26
C LYS A 676 -19.72 27.72 11.21
N ALA A 677 -19.48 27.37 12.47
CA ALA A 677 -20.54 27.28 13.47
C ALA A 677 -21.26 28.63 13.66
N LYS A 678 -22.57 28.58 13.93
CA LYS A 678 -23.38 29.79 14.20
C LYS A 678 -22.77 30.59 15.36
N GLY A 679 -22.37 31.83 15.08
CA GLY A 679 -21.62 32.70 15.99
C GLY A 679 -20.10 32.77 15.73
N GLY A 680 -19.57 32.05 14.74
CA GLY A 680 -18.19 32.20 14.22
C GLY A 680 -17.06 31.77 15.15
N LYS A 681 -17.36 31.25 16.34
CA LYS A 681 -16.37 30.88 17.38
C LYS A 681 -15.66 29.56 17.12
N PHE A 682 -16.28 28.65 16.37
CA PHE A 682 -15.73 27.36 16.01
C PHE A 682 -15.96 27.08 14.53
N HIS A 683 -15.10 26.26 13.96
CA HIS A 683 -15.37 25.56 12.71
C HIS A 683 -15.72 24.11 13.04
N ILE A 684 -16.63 23.53 12.26
CA ILE A 684 -17.11 22.16 12.40
C ILE A 684 -16.49 21.36 11.26
N VAL A 685 -15.68 20.37 11.59
CA VAL A 685 -15.14 19.38 10.64
C VAL A 685 -15.98 18.12 10.79
N ARG A 686 -16.62 17.68 9.71
CA ARG A 686 -17.45 16.48 9.72
C ARG A 686 -16.62 15.22 9.48
N VAL A 687 -16.80 14.21 10.33
CA VAL A 687 -16.27 12.86 10.10
C VAL A 687 -17.41 12.00 9.52
N PRO A 688 -17.23 11.36 8.34
CA PRO A 688 -18.22 10.44 7.80
C PRO A 688 -18.50 9.28 8.77
N THR A 689 -19.77 8.85 8.84
CA THR A 689 -20.12 7.61 9.54
C THR A 689 -20.98 6.72 8.65
N ARG A 690 -20.42 5.62 8.15
CA ARG A 690 -21.15 4.52 7.52
C ARG A 690 -20.83 3.21 8.24
N ARG A 691 -21.67 2.18 8.05
CA ARG A 691 -21.41 0.85 8.61
C ARG A 691 -20.04 0.33 8.14
N GLY A 692 -19.25 -0.18 9.08
CA GLY A 692 -17.93 -0.75 8.82
C GLY A 692 -16.79 0.26 8.55
N GLU A 693 -17.09 1.50 8.13
CA GLU A 693 -16.07 2.54 7.95
C GLU A 693 -15.49 2.96 9.31
N ALA A 694 -14.32 2.41 9.63
CA ALA A 694 -13.62 2.64 10.89
C ALA A 694 -12.79 3.93 10.82
N PHE A 695 -12.73 4.69 11.92
CA PHE A 695 -11.97 5.94 11.97
C PHE A 695 -11.42 6.25 13.37
N GLU A 696 -10.25 6.88 13.45
CA GLU A 696 -9.77 7.57 14.66
C GLU A 696 -10.12 9.07 14.61
N ILE A 697 -10.35 9.67 15.79
CA ILE A 697 -10.42 11.13 16.01
C ILE A 697 -9.52 11.57 17.17
N ASN A 698 -9.09 12.84 17.15
CA ASN A 698 -8.47 13.45 18.33
C ASN A 698 -9.52 13.82 19.38
N ASN A 699 -9.81 12.89 20.30
CA ASN A 699 -10.77 13.06 21.40
C ASN A 699 -10.38 14.14 22.44
N MET A 700 -9.15 14.67 22.38
CA MET A 700 -8.69 15.81 23.17
C MET A 700 -9.06 17.17 22.54
N ILE A 701 -9.73 17.15 21.39
CA ILE A 701 -10.38 18.31 20.75
C ILE A 701 -11.89 18.19 20.99
N LYS A 702 -12.58 19.34 21.03
CA LYS A 702 -14.03 19.34 21.25
C LYS A 702 -14.73 18.59 20.13
N HIS A 703 -15.68 17.74 20.48
CA HIS A 703 -16.50 17.01 19.53
C HIS A 703 -17.91 16.74 20.06
N ARG A 704 -18.83 16.39 19.15
CA ARG A 704 -20.23 16.05 19.43
C ARG A 704 -20.74 15.04 18.39
N VAL A 705 -21.82 14.32 18.72
CA VAL A 705 -22.60 13.57 17.74
C VAL A 705 -24.02 14.11 17.75
N ARG A 706 -24.45 14.66 16.62
CA ARG A 706 -25.81 15.15 16.42
C ARG A 706 -26.52 14.30 15.38
N VAL A 707 -27.85 14.31 15.45
CA VAL A 707 -28.72 13.93 14.34
C VAL A 707 -29.26 15.23 13.74
N ASP A 708 -29.57 15.24 12.45
CA ASP A 708 -30.43 16.27 11.86
C ASP A 708 -31.85 16.28 12.50
N GLU A 709 -32.77 17.09 12.00
CA GLU A 709 -34.13 17.13 12.55
C GLU A 709 -34.78 15.74 12.55
N PRO A 710 -35.49 15.35 13.64
CA PRO A 710 -35.98 14.00 13.82
C PRO A 710 -37.07 13.67 12.79
N THR A 711 -36.65 13.08 11.67
CA THR A 711 -37.54 12.49 10.68
C THR A 711 -38.27 11.30 11.29
N SER A 712 -39.34 10.84 10.62
CA SER A 712 -40.00 9.55 10.93
C SER A 712 -39.13 8.32 10.60
N THR A 713 -37.81 8.50 10.47
CA THR A 713 -36.82 7.49 10.08
C THR A 713 -35.52 7.60 10.90
N THR A 714 -35.52 8.31 12.04
CA THR A 714 -34.44 8.22 13.03
C THR A 714 -34.32 6.76 13.52
N ARG A 715 -33.21 6.10 13.22
CA ARG A 715 -32.95 4.70 13.59
C ARG A 715 -31.97 4.66 14.74
N ASP A 716 -32.08 3.63 15.58
CA ASP A 716 -31.10 3.35 16.60
C ASP A 716 -29.74 3.01 15.99
N ARG A 717 -28.68 3.28 16.74
CA ARG A 717 -27.30 3.28 16.27
C ARG A 717 -26.42 2.55 17.25
N VAL A 718 -25.45 1.80 16.75
CA VAL A 718 -24.49 1.08 17.57
C VAL A 718 -23.09 1.32 17.03
N HIS A 719 -22.19 1.76 17.89
CA HIS A 719 -20.76 1.86 17.59
C HIS A 719 -19.97 0.95 18.53
N LEU A 720 -19.10 0.12 17.96
CA LEU A 720 -17.96 -0.45 18.68
C LEU A 720 -16.89 0.64 18.80
N ILE A 721 -16.32 0.79 19.99
CA ILE A 721 -15.28 1.79 20.27
C ILE A 721 -14.11 1.10 20.97
N ILE A 722 -12.93 1.21 20.37
CA ILE A 722 -11.69 0.56 20.80
C ILE A 722 -10.67 1.66 21.11
N ASP A 723 -10.31 1.84 22.37
CA ASP A 723 -9.23 2.74 22.77
C ASP A 723 -7.99 1.86 23.04
N TRP A 724 -6.85 2.12 22.39
CA TRP A 724 -5.68 1.23 22.41
C TRP A 724 -4.35 1.96 22.61
N HIS A 725 -3.34 1.27 23.14
CA HIS A 725 -2.02 1.80 23.51
C HIS A 725 -0.91 1.11 22.72
N GLU A 726 0.11 1.85 22.29
CA GLU A 726 1.25 1.30 21.52
C GLU A 726 2.05 0.24 22.31
N THR A 727 2.18 0.42 23.63
CA THR A 727 2.77 -0.58 24.55
C THR A 727 1.69 -1.49 25.14
N ALA A 728 1.93 -2.80 25.19
CA ALA A 728 1.09 -3.76 25.91
C ALA A 728 1.18 -3.60 27.44
N HIS A 729 0.04 -3.69 28.13
CA HIS A 729 -0.08 -3.69 29.59
C HIS A 729 -0.77 -4.97 30.09
N PRO A 730 -0.45 -5.47 31.31
CA PRO A 730 -1.22 -6.54 31.92
C PRO A 730 -2.63 -6.06 32.29
N TYR A 731 -3.59 -6.99 32.39
CA TYR A 731 -4.97 -6.67 32.77
C TYR A 731 -5.53 -7.59 33.86
N ASP A 732 -6.39 -7.03 34.70
CA ASP A 732 -7.10 -7.76 35.76
C ASP A 732 -8.46 -8.25 35.24
N VAL A 733 -8.79 -9.53 35.45
CA VAL A 733 -10.11 -10.10 35.10
C VAL A 733 -11.08 -9.88 36.26
N LEU A 734 -12.17 -9.17 36.01
CA LEU A 734 -13.26 -8.96 36.96
C LEU A 734 -14.21 -10.18 36.98
N VAL A 735 -14.90 -10.43 38.10
CA VAL A 735 -16.04 -11.37 38.13
C VAL A 735 -17.38 -10.68 37.90
N ASP A 736 -18.36 -11.51 37.57
CA ASP A 736 -19.78 -11.21 37.41
C ASP A 736 -20.32 -10.33 38.56
N GLY A 737 -20.99 -9.23 38.23
CA GLY A 737 -21.57 -8.29 39.19
C GLY A 737 -20.59 -7.31 39.87
N ALA A 738 -19.29 -7.36 39.57
CA ALA A 738 -18.30 -6.49 40.22
C ALA A 738 -18.56 -4.99 39.95
N GLU A 739 -18.53 -4.17 41.01
CA GLU A 739 -18.66 -2.72 40.90
C GLU A 739 -17.29 -2.04 40.88
N CYS A 740 -17.08 -1.18 39.88
CA CYS A 740 -15.89 -0.35 39.70
C CYS A 740 -16.23 1.14 39.75
N GLN A 741 -15.32 1.95 40.28
CA GLN A 741 -15.44 3.41 40.31
C GLN A 741 -14.07 4.09 40.19
N TYR A 742 -14.05 5.30 39.63
CA TYR A 742 -12.84 6.13 39.62
C TYR A 742 -12.65 6.85 40.96
N LYS A 743 -11.50 6.64 41.61
CA LYS A 743 -11.03 7.46 42.75
C LYS A 743 -9.75 8.19 42.35
N GLY A 744 -9.88 9.49 42.09
CA GLY A 744 -8.81 10.27 41.46
C GLY A 744 -8.53 9.76 40.05
N ASP A 745 -7.31 9.32 39.79
CA ASP A 745 -6.89 8.72 38.52
C ASP A 745 -6.93 7.18 38.49
N VAL A 746 -7.13 6.53 39.65
CA VAL A 746 -7.15 5.07 39.79
C VAL A 746 -8.59 4.55 39.68
N THR A 747 -8.78 3.38 39.06
CA THR A 747 -10.02 2.60 39.19
C THR A 747 -9.92 1.68 40.40
N GLU A 748 -10.87 1.81 41.32
CA GLU A 748 -11.12 0.82 42.36
C GLU A 748 -12.36 0.01 42.01
N CYS A 749 -12.18 -1.30 41.83
CA CYS A 749 -13.26 -2.29 41.87
C CYS A 749 -13.26 -2.99 43.23
N ASP A 750 -14.35 -3.65 43.64
CA ASP A 750 -14.33 -4.47 44.87
C ASP A 750 -13.23 -5.54 44.77
N ALA A 751 -12.21 -5.43 45.63
CA ALA A 751 -11.04 -6.29 45.62
C ALA A 751 -11.34 -7.77 45.95
N LYS A 752 -12.55 -8.08 46.46
CA LYS A 752 -13.03 -9.46 46.63
C LYS A 752 -13.50 -10.10 45.32
N LEU A 753 -13.62 -9.31 44.25
CA LEU A 753 -14.26 -9.66 42.98
C LEU A 753 -13.26 -9.58 41.80
N LEU A 754 -11.96 -9.74 42.08
CA LEU A 754 -10.91 -9.97 41.08
C LEU A 754 -10.65 -11.48 40.95
N LYS A 755 -10.61 -11.97 39.72
CA LYS A 755 -10.50 -13.41 39.40
C LYS A 755 -9.06 -13.85 39.16
N GLU A 756 -8.35 -13.11 38.33
CA GLU A 756 -7.06 -13.48 37.76
C GLU A 756 -6.33 -12.22 37.25
N HIS A 757 -5.01 -12.22 37.28
CA HIS A 757 -4.17 -11.16 36.71
C HIS A 757 -3.45 -11.72 35.49
N VAL A 758 -3.73 -11.20 34.30
CA VAL A 758 -3.17 -11.69 33.03
C VAL A 758 -1.91 -10.87 32.70
N PRO A 759 -0.71 -11.46 32.79
CA PRO A 759 0.54 -10.76 32.49
C PRO A 759 0.65 -10.45 30.99
N SER A 760 1.35 -9.37 30.64
CA SER A 760 1.57 -8.94 29.25
C SER A 760 2.55 -9.80 28.43
N THR A 761 3.00 -10.94 28.97
CA THR A 761 4.07 -11.79 28.42
C THR A 761 3.65 -13.23 28.15
N LEU A 762 2.34 -13.51 28.06
CA LEU A 762 1.84 -14.80 27.57
C LEU A 762 1.76 -14.74 26.03
N SER A 763 2.71 -15.46 25.41
CA SER A 763 2.92 -15.60 23.96
C SER A 763 2.06 -16.68 23.33
#